data_AF-A0A4S8K5T6-F1
#
_entry.id   AF-A0A4S8K5T6-F1
#
_cell.length_a   1.000
_cell.length_b   1.000
_cell.length_c   1.000
_cell.angle_alpha   90.00
_cell.angle_beta   90.00
_cell.angle_gamma   90.00
#
_symmetry.space_group_name_H-M   'P 1'
#
loop_
_entity.id
_entity.type
_entity.pdbx_description
1 polymer ?
#
loop_
_entity_poly.entity_id
_entity_poly.type
_entity_poly.pdbx_seq_one_letter_code
_entity_poly.pdbx_strand_id
1 'polypeptide(L)'
;MEMLGSSLLRTTTPLLRSSSSSLFPGDRPSDLLFSHASFPSRQRIGLARRVVRSPVAAVVLTERCVRTEAEEKPVWFKVQAAVTVRRRKQEDLKESIANQVDAFLDKMGKNVVMELVSTEINPKTRKPKTSNRAALRGWFEKKNTKAERVVYTAEFAVDSSFGEPGAITVLNRHQSEFFLESIVVEGFACGPVHFACNSWVQPTSVHPNYRVFFGNKPYLPSQTPAGLRELRQQELKALKGDGNGERKLTDRIYDYDTYTDLGNPDKGIEFARPTLGGEKMPFPRRLRTGRGPTATDSHAESRVEDPLPMYVPRDERFEEGKQEMLKAGARKAVLHNLVPLLVAYLSPESHDFKAFHELDNLFKEGLRLKRSLQDQLFHKIPFVTKIEESSEGLFRYDTPDIITKDKFAWLRDDEFARQTLAGINPVNIERLQVFPPVSRLDPSAYGPPESAIREEHITSHLNGMSVQQALEENKLFILDFHDVYLPFLDRINAQDGRKAYGTRTIFFLTELGTLKPIAIELSLPPVRPGDARTKRVFTPPTDASGNWLWQLAKAHVCSNDAGVHQLVNHWLRTHASVEPFTLAAHRQLSAMHPIFKLLKPHMRYTLEVNALARQILINGGGVIESGFTPGPFCMEISAAAYRDHWRFDQEALPADLIRRQVGMAVEDKTQPHGLRLVIEDYPYANDGLLLWSAIQSWVETYVAAYYSNDEAVQSDSELQSWYSEAVNVGHADKRHAPWWPRLSSPAELSSVLTTLIWLSSAQHASLNFGQYPLGGYIPNRPPLMRRLVPMEGDPEYEHFRADPVKFFLSALPSLTQATTFMTVIDTLSTHSVDEEYLGERPDPYTWTGDGEMVEAFHEFAAEVRRAETEIARRNADPARRNRCGAGVLPYELMVPSSGPGITCRGVPNSVSI
;
A
#
# COMPACT_ATOMS: atom_id res chain seq x y z
N MET A 1 -2.02 -68.71 1.19
CA MET A 1 -0.77 -68.54 0.43
C MET A 1 -0.36 -67.08 0.62
N GLU A 2 0.50 -66.73 1.58
CA GLU A 2 1.85 -67.26 1.86
C GLU A 2 2.81 -67.06 0.68
N MET A 3 4.04 -66.60 0.88
CA MET A 3 4.66 -65.91 2.02
C MET A 3 5.80 -65.05 1.47
N LEU A 4 6.09 -63.89 2.06
CA LEU A 4 7.30 -63.11 1.76
C LEU A 4 7.89 -62.52 3.04
N GLY A 5 9.21 -62.61 3.17
CA GLY A 5 9.97 -62.02 4.26
C GLY A 5 11.47 -62.12 4.01
N SER A 6 12.24 -61.26 4.69
CA SER A 6 13.72 -61.16 4.65
C SER A 6 14.34 -60.61 3.34
N SER A 7 15.46 -59.86 3.34
CA SER A 7 16.13 -59.08 4.41
C SER A 7 17.31 -58.26 3.86
N LEU A 8 17.54 -57.04 4.37
CA LEU A 8 18.83 -56.29 4.43
C LEU A 8 19.53 -55.92 3.09
N LEU A 9 20.28 -54.80 2.91
CA LEU A 9 21.15 -54.02 3.81
C LEU A 9 21.54 -52.65 3.16
N ARG A 10 21.91 -51.63 3.97
CA ARG A 10 22.67 -50.39 3.65
C ARG A 10 21.96 -49.31 2.78
N THR A 11 22.21 -48.00 2.92
CA THR A 11 23.03 -47.21 3.88
C THR A 11 22.43 -45.81 4.06
N THR A 12 22.63 -45.16 5.21
CA THR A 12 22.13 -43.80 5.50
C THR A 12 23.19 -42.90 6.14
N THR A 13 23.24 -41.63 5.73
CA THR A 13 24.14 -40.60 6.29
C THR A 13 23.42 -39.24 6.29
N PRO A 14 23.19 -38.59 7.45
CA PRO A 14 22.51 -37.28 7.53
C PRO A 14 23.51 -36.11 7.68
N LEU A 15 23.13 -34.92 7.20
CA LEU A 15 23.86 -33.67 7.44
C LEU A 15 23.17 -32.81 8.51
N LEU A 16 23.78 -32.82 9.70
CA LEU A 16 23.88 -31.77 10.72
C LEU A 16 22.89 -30.60 10.66
N ARG A 17 22.04 -30.51 11.70
CA ARG A 17 21.61 -29.22 12.28
C ARG A 17 22.53 -28.89 13.46
N SER A 18 22.91 -27.63 13.63
CA SER A 18 23.65 -27.15 14.80
C SER A 18 22.70 -26.51 15.82
N SER A 19 22.79 -26.97 17.07
CA SER A 19 22.18 -26.33 18.25
C SER A 19 23.20 -26.31 19.38
N SER A 20 23.37 -25.17 20.03
CA SER A 20 24.35 -25.00 21.11
C SER A 20 23.79 -24.16 22.25
N SER A 21 23.22 -24.82 23.24
CA SER A 21 22.98 -24.27 24.58
C SER A 21 24.28 -24.26 25.38
N SER A 22 24.52 -23.21 26.17
CA SER A 22 25.53 -23.19 27.23
C SER A 22 24.89 -22.98 28.60
N LEU A 23 25.51 -23.52 29.65
CA LEU A 23 25.03 -23.47 31.04
C LEU A 23 26.13 -22.92 31.97
N PHE A 24 25.70 -22.35 33.10
CA PHE A 24 26.54 -21.80 34.17
C PHE A 24 27.29 -22.89 34.97
N PRO A 25 28.31 -22.51 35.77
CA PRO A 25 28.09 -22.11 37.17
C PRO A 25 28.88 -20.84 37.59
N GLY A 26 28.59 -20.13 38.69
CA GLY A 26 27.49 -20.23 39.68
C GLY A 26 27.70 -19.26 40.88
N ASP A 27 26.68 -19.10 41.73
CA ASP A 27 26.66 -18.77 43.19
C ASP A 27 27.95 -18.27 43.92
N ARG A 28 27.95 -17.29 44.86
CA ARG A 28 26.88 -16.53 45.58
C ARG A 28 27.49 -15.27 46.34
N PRO A 29 26.86 -14.60 47.35
CA PRO A 29 26.21 -13.27 47.27
C PRO A 29 26.82 -12.13 48.13
N SER A 30 26.22 -10.93 48.10
CA SER A 30 25.99 -10.07 49.30
C SER A 30 24.96 -8.96 49.04
N ASP A 31 24.28 -8.52 50.10
CA ASP A 31 23.12 -7.61 50.10
C ASP A 31 23.49 -6.11 50.06
N LEU A 32 22.56 -5.24 49.62
CA LEU A 32 21.85 -4.31 50.53
C LEU A 32 20.71 -3.50 49.85
N LEU A 33 19.80 -2.97 50.67
CA LEU A 33 18.44 -2.54 50.30
C LEU A 33 18.22 -1.01 50.30
N PHE A 34 17.13 -0.57 49.62
CA PHE A 34 16.31 0.64 49.91
C PHE A 34 16.96 2.04 49.76
N SER A 35 16.22 3.17 49.62
CA SER A 35 14.85 3.42 49.09
C SER A 35 14.60 4.93 48.82
N HIS A 36 13.60 5.21 47.97
CA HIS A 36 12.87 6.47 47.69
C HIS A 36 13.19 7.82 48.39
N ALA A 37 13.40 8.84 47.54
CA ALA A 37 12.72 10.15 47.44
C ALA A 37 12.72 11.18 48.60
N SER A 38 13.03 12.46 48.27
CA SER A 38 12.10 13.64 48.38
C SER A 38 12.78 15.01 48.10
N PHE A 39 12.06 15.94 47.47
CA PHE A 39 12.27 17.41 47.50
C PHE A 39 11.69 18.01 48.83
N PRO A 40 11.78 19.32 49.22
CA PRO A 40 12.00 20.53 48.40
C PRO A 40 12.72 21.80 49.02
N SER A 41 13.34 22.60 48.14
CA SER A 41 13.26 24.10 48.07
C SER A 41 13.83 25.07 49.14
N ARG A 42 14.10 26.30 48.64
CA ARG A 42 14.19 27.63 49.31
C ARG A 42 15.38 27.97 50.24
N GLN A 43 16.10 29.05 49.86
CA GLN A 43 15.99 30.34 50.58
C GLN A 43 16.32 31.55 49.68
N ARG A 44 16.04 32.77 50.17
CA ARG A 44 16.24 34.07 49.48
C ARG A 44 17.33 34.89 50.19
N ILE A 45 18.11 35.66 49.44
CA ILE A 45 18.53 37.02 49.87
C ILE A 45 18.43 37.96 48.65
N GLY A 46 18.02 39.21 48.88
CA GLY A 46 18.13 40.31 47.93
C GLY A 46 18.35 41.63 48.67
N LEU A 47 19.03 42.61 48.07
CA LEU A 47 19.39 43.88 48.71
C LEU A 47 19.53 45.00 47.66
N ALA A 48 19.04 46.21 47.98
CA ALA A 48 19.06 47.37 47.06
C ALA A 48 19.01 48.73 47.78
N ARG A 49 19.77 49.72 47.27
CA ARG A 49 19.70 51.20 47.44
C ARG A 49 20.77 51.84 46.52
N ARG A 50 20.63 52.96 45.76
CA ARG A 50 20.00 54.32 45.90
C ARG A 50 20.86 55.33 46.70
N VAL A 51 21.32 56.48 46.17
CA VAL A 51 21.32 57.05 44.78
C VAL A 51 22.76 57.52 44.35
N VAL A 52 23.20 58.74 43.94
CA VAL A 52 22.68 60.13 43.79
C VAL A 52 23.35 60.88 42.59
N ARG A 53 22.54 61.64 41.84
CA ARG A 53 22.75 62.76 40.86
C ARG A 53 24.16 63.23 40.38
N SER A 54 24.29 63.29 39.03
CA SER A 54 24.69 64.39 38.09
C SER A 54 25.10 65.79 38.64
N PRO A 55 25.94 66.63 37.95
CA PRO A 55 25.70 67.05 36.54
C PRO A 55 26.87 67.49 35.59
N VAL A 56 26.65 67.24 34.28
CA VAL A 56 26.77 68.15 33.09
C VAL A 56 28.13 68.72 32.58
N ALA A 57 28.31 68.56 31.25
CA ALA A 57 29.09 69.34 30.26
C ALA A 57 30.64 69.29 30.21
N ALA A 58 31.14 68.71 29.12
CA ALA A 58 32.11 69.33 28.20
C ALA A 58 31.96 68.74 26.79
N VAL A 59 32.31 69.49 25.74
CA VAL A 59 32.31 69.01 24.34
C VAL A 59 33.67 68.39 24.00
N VAL A 60 33.69 67.23 23.34
CA VAL A 60 34.88 66.68 22.68
C VAL A 60 34.52 66.29 21.23
N LEU A 61 35.49 66.49 20.34
CA LEU A 61 35.35 66.47 18.89
C LEU A 61 34.96 65.11 18.31
N THR A 62 34.24 65.14 17.19
CA THR A 62 33.92 63.95 16.39
C THR A 62 35.11 63.48 15.56
N GLU A 63 35.92 62.56 16.08
CA GLU A 63 36.77 61.74 15.22
C GLU A 63 35.95 60.59 14.61
N ARG A 64 35.73 60.65 13.29
CA ARG A 64 35.28 59.48 12.52
C ARG A 64 36.43 58.47 12.48
N CYS A 65 36.48 57.58 13.47
CA CYS A 65 37.29 56.36 13.36
C CYS A 65 36.67 55.45 12.28
N VAL A 66 37.03 55.72 11.02
CA VAL A 66 36.78 54.80 9.92
C VAL A 66 37.71 53.61 10.14
N ARG A 67 37.20 52.58 10.83
CA ARG A 67 37.77 51.24 10.74
C ARG A 67 37.60 50.78 9.30
N THR A 68 38.63 51.00 8.49
CA THR A 68 38.90 50.16 7.34
C THR A 68 39.16 48.76 7.88
N GLU A 69 38.14 47.90 7.84
CA GLU A 69 38.36 46.46 7.91
C GLU A 69 39.33 46.11 6.78
N ALA A 70 40.54 45.70 7.15
CA ALA A 70 41.49 45.18 6.17
C ALA A 70 40.89 43.90 5.60
N GLU A 71 40.77 43.79 4.27
CA GLU A 71 40.27 42.57 3.66
C GLU A 71 41.25 41.42 3.94
N GLU A 72 40.92 40.58 4.91
CA GLU A 72 41.59 39.30 5.10
C GLU A 72 41.53 38.53 3.79
N LYS A 73 42.69 38.13 3.27
CA LYS A 73 42.76 37.42 2.00
C LYS A 73 42.03 36.08 2.15
N PRO A 74 41.12 35.72 1.23
CA PRO A 74 40.35 34.49 1.33
C PRO A 74 41.29 33.27 1.40
N VAL A 75 41.23 32.52 2.51
CA VAL A 75 42.10 31.38 2.76
C VAL A 75 41.40 30.13 2.23
N TRP A 76 41.77 29.72 1.02
CA TRP A 76 41.16 28.58 0.36
C TRP A 76 41.70 27.26 0.94
N PHE A 77 40.79 26.41 1.40
CA PHE A 77 41.07 25.03 1.78
C PHE A 77 40.42 24.04 0.80
N LYS A 78 40.81 22.77 0.90
CA LYS A 78 40.28 21.68 0.07
C LYS A 78 39.36 20.80 0.90
N VAL A 79 38.21 20.44 0.31
CA VAL A 79 37.30 19.41 0.84
C VAL A 79 37.08 18.35 -0.24
N GLN A 80 36.88 17.11 0.19
CA GLN A 80 36.73 15.96 -0.70
C GLN A 80 35.31 15.40 -0.57
N ALA A 81 34.68 15.07 -1.69
CA ALA A 81 33.42 14.35 -1.70
C ALA A 81 33.60 12.91 -2.22
N ALA A 82 32.97 11.97 -1.55
CA ALA A 82 32.63 10.65 -2.08
C ALA A 82 31.23 10.71 -2.69
N VAL A 83 31.09 10.22 -3.93
CA VAL A 83 29.86 10.32 -4.74
C VAL A 83 29.43 8.92 -5.15
N THR A 84 28.36 8.40 -4.56
CA THR A 84 27.85 7.05 -4.83
C THR A 84 26.85 7.08 -5.98
N VAL A 85 27.19 6.41 -7.07
CA VAL A 85 26.30 6.21 -8.21
C VAL A 85 25.90 4.75 -8.30
N ARG A 86 24.61 4.48 -8.43
CA ARG A 86 24.08 3.14 -8.69
C ARG A 86 23.97 2.91 -10.19
N ARG A 87 24.54 1.81 -10.66
CA ARG A 87 24.44 1.30 -12.03
C ARG A 87 23.25 0.36 -12.16
N ARG A 88 22.75 0.22 -13.39
CA ARG A 88 21.76 -0.81 -13.75
C ARG A 88 22.37 -2.21 -13.70
N LYS A 89 21.59 -3.20 -13.27
CA LYS A 89 21.96 -4.63 -13.26
C LYS A 89 21.93 -5.21 -14.67
N GLN A 90 21.09 -4.67 -15.54
CA GLN A 90 21.05 -4.99 -16.97
C GLN A 90 21.27 -3.72 -17.80
N GLU A 91 22.49 -3.49 -18.31
CA GLU A 91 22.72 -2.55 -19.40
C GLU A 91 22.29 -3.17 -20.74
N ASP A 92 21.52 -2.45 -21.55
CA ASP A 92 21.31 -2.85 -22.95
C ASP A 92 22.51 -2.46 -23.83
N LEU A 93 22.56 -2.93 -25.08
CA LEU A 93 23.69 -2.66 -25.99
C LEU A 93 23.86 -1.16 -26.30
N LYS A 94 22.78 -0.36 -26.33
CA LYS A 94 22.85 1.09 -26.55
C LYS A 94 23.37 1.79 -25.29
N GLU A 95 22.90 1.38 -24.12
CA GLU A 95 23.32 1.92 -22.83
C GLU A 95 24.80 1.62 -22.56
N SER A 96 25.27 0.41 -22.85
CA SER A 96 26.69 0.07 -22.69
C SER A 96 27.59 0.83 -23.70
N ILE A 97 27.11 1.09 -24.92
CA ILE A 97 27.79 1.99 -25.88
C ILE A 97 27.80 3.44 -25.36
N ALA A 98 26.67 3.94 -24.84
CA ALA A 98 26.57 5.28 -24.30
C ALA A 98 27.47 5.49 -23.08
N ASN A 99 27.49 4.54 -22.13
CA ASN A 99 28.39 4.53 -20.97
C ASN A 99 29.87 4.53 -21.38
N GLN A 100 30.25 3.84 -22.47
CA GLN A 100 31.60 3.93 -23.02
C GLN A 100 31.89 5.30 -23.64
N VAL A 101 30.98 5.84 -24.47
CA VAL A 101 31.12 7.17 -25.08
C VAL A 101 31.24 8.25 -24.00
N ASP A 102 30.43 8.19 -22.96
CA ASP A 102 30.42 9.14 -21.85
C ASP A 102 31.70 9.06 -21.02
N ALA A 103 32.21 7.86 -20.76
CA ALA A 103 33.54 7.67 -20.19
C ALA A 103 34.66 8.32 -21.04
N PHE A 104 34.63 8.18 -22.38
CA PHE A 104 35.60 8.85 -23.25
C PHE A 104 35.42 10.38 -23.28
N LEU A 105 34.19 10.88 -23.26
CA LEU A 105 33.86 12.31 -23.25
C LEU A 105 34.20 12.99 -21.91
N ASP A 106 34.14 12.26 -20.80
CA ASP A 106 34.60 12.70 -19.47
C ASP A 106 36.09 13.08 -19.51
N LYS A 107 36.92 12.27 -20.17
CA LYS A 107 38.34 12.58 -20.43
C LYS A 107 38.55 13.79 -21.37
N MET A 108 37.51 14.23 -22.07
CA MET A 108 37.52 15.39 -22.98
C MET A 108 36.84 16.65 -22.39
N GLY A 109 36.54 16.67 -21.08
CA GLY A 109 36.00 17.85 -20.39
C GLY A 109 34.46 17.94 -20.34
N LYS A 110 33.74 16.91 -20.81
CA LYS A 110 32.28 16.78 -20.64
C LYS A 110 31.93 16.00 -19.36
N ASN A 111 32.51 16.38 -18.23
CA ASN A 111 32.34 15.70 -16.95
C ASN A 111 31.01 16.06 -16.27
N VAL A 112 30.59 15.24 -15.30
CA VAL A 112 29.65 15.67 -14.26
C VAL A 112 30.31 16.79 -13.45
N VAL A 113 29.64 17.94 -13.36
CA VAL A 113 30.12 19.11 -12.62
C VAL A 113 29.27 19.33 -11.37
N MET A 114 29.92 19.64 -10.26
CA MET A 114 29.28 19.89 -8.96
C MET A 114 29.71 21.23 -8.36
N GLU A 115 28.85 21.84 -7.56
CA GLU A 115 29.12 23.10 -6.84
C GLU A 115 28.41 23.04 -5.47
N LEU A 116 29.17 23.23 -4.38
CA LEU A 116 28.62 23.27 -3.02
C LEU A 116 27.99 24.65 -2.76
N VAL A 117 26.87 24.67 -2.05
CA VAL A 117 26.15 25.88 -1.66
C VAL A 117 26.04 25.93 -0.14
N SER A 118 26.45 27.05 0.43
CA SER A 118 26.44 27.28 1.86
C SER A 118 25.04 27.54 2.42
N THR A 119 24.88 27.23 3.70
CA THR A 119 23.80 27.74 4.56
C THR A 119 23.80 29.28 4.67
N GLU A 120 24.95 29.93 4.43
CA GLU A 120 25.16 31.37 4.54
C GLU A 120 25.07 32.14 3.20
N ILE A 121 24.77 33.43 3.29
CA ILE A 121 24.85 34.39 2.18
C ILE A 121 26.12 35.24 2.27
N ASN A 122 26.64 35.66 1.11
CA ASN A 122 27.69 36.66 1.03
C ASN A 122 27.10 38.06 1.35
N PRO A 123 27.65 38.81 2.34
CA PRO A 123 27.08 40.09 2.74
C PRO A 123 27.07 41.16 1.64
N LYS A 124 28.06 41.15 0.73
CA LYS A 124 28.22 42.13 -0.36
C LYS A 124 27.24 41.86 -1.51
N THR A 125 27.06 40.59 -1.91
CA THR A 125 26.21 40.24 -3.07
C THR A 125 24.78 39.82 -2.71
N ARG A 126 24.51 39.55 -1.42
CA ARG A 126 23.25 38.96 -0.90
C ARG A 126 22.88 37.59 -1.48
N LYS A 127 23.73 36.96 -2.28
CA LYS A 127 23.57 35.60 -2.82
C LYS A 127 24.16 34.55 -1.86
N PRO A 128 23.77 33.27 -1.97
CA PRO A 128 24.43 32.18 -1.24
C PRO A 128 25.94 32.16 -1.50
N LYS A 129 26.75 31.75 -0.51
CA LYS A 129 28.18 31.46 -0.75
C LYS A 129 28.29 30.12 -1.50
N THR A 130 29.09 30.06 -2.56
CA THR A 130 29.33 28.85 -3.36
C THR A 130 30.81 28.47 -3.38
N SER A 131 31.10 27.17 -3.55
CA SER A 131 32.47 26.70 -3.77
C SER A 131 32.94 27.02 -5.20
N ASN A 132 34.21 26.79 -5.48
CA ASN A 132 34.61 26.55 -6.87
C ASN A 132 33.94 25.28 -7.40
N ARG A 133 33.72 25.22 -8.72
CA ARG A 133 33.15 24.05 -9.40
C ARG A 133 34.13 22.89 -9.41
N ALA A 134 33.71 21.72 -8.93
CA ALA A 134 34.47 20.49 -9.04
C ALA A 134 33.96 19.65 -10.22
N ALA A 135 34.87 19.05 -10.97
CA ALA A 135 34.55 17.96 -11.88
C ALA A 135 34.66 16.62 -11.13
N LEU A 136 33.72 15.72 -11.38
CA LEU A 136 33.77 14.35 -10.87
C LEU A 136 34.94 13.59 -11.52
N ARG A 137 35.68 12.81 -10.73
CA ARG A 137 36.88 12.07 -11.15
C ARG A 137 36.69 10.56 -11.02
N GLY A 138 37.40 9.80 -11.87
CA GLY A 138 37.39 8.34 -11.86
C GLY A 138 36.37 7.66 -12.78
N TRP A 139 35.61 8.43 -13.58
CA TRP A 139 34.54 7.87 -14.43
C TRP A 139 35.10 7.01 -15.58
N PHE A 140 36.13 7.50 -16.26
CA PHE A 140 36.82 6.76 -17.32
C PHE A 140 37.52 5.50 -16.78
N GLU A 141 38.20 5.63 -15.64
CA GLU A 141 38.97 4.57 -15.01
C GLU A 141 38.07 3.41 -14.55
N LYS A 142 36.87 3.72 -14.05
CA LYS A 142 35.89 2.74 -13.54
C LYS A 142 34.85 2.33 -14.58
N LYS A 143 35.00 2.66 -15.86
CA LYS A 143 34.00 2.31 -16.89
C LYS A 143 33.67 0.81 -16.92
N ASN A 144 34.68 -0.05 -16.78
CA ASN A 144 34.55 -1.51 -16.78
C ASN A 144 34.11 -2.13 -15.42
N THR A 145 33.81 -1.32 -14.40
CA THR A 145 33.43 -1.82 -13.06
C THR A 145 32.02 -2.42 -13.07
N LYS A 146 31.92 -3.71 -12.70
CA LYS A 146 30.65 -4.47 -12.62
C LYS A 146 29.92 -4.38 -11.27
N ALA A 147 30.34 -3.49 -10.36
CA ALA A 147 29.66 -3.30 -9.08
C ALA A 147 28.38 -2.47 -9.28
N GLU A 148 27.28 -2.89 -8.65
CA GLU A 148 26.00 -2.16 -8.64
C GLU A 148 26.17 -0.74 -8.10
N ARG A 149 27.02 -0.56 -7.08
CA ARG A 149 27.37 0.74 -6.51
C ARG A 149 28.80 1.09 -6.84
N VAL A 150 29.02 2.28 -7.42
CA VAL A 150 30.34 2.80 -7.75
C VAL A 150 30.54 4.16 -7.11
N VAL A 151 31.52 4.25 -6.20
CA VAL A 151 31.93 5.51 -5.56
C VAL A 151 32.95 6.24 -6.45
N TYR A 152 32.64 7.47 -6.80
CA TYR A 152 33.53 8.43 -7.47
C TYR A 152 33.99 9.52 -6.50
N THR A 153 34.93 10.37 -6.90
CA THR A 153 35.42 11.47 -6.04
C THR A 153 35.39 12.82 -6.72
N ALA A 154 35.13 13.87 -5.94
CA ALA A 154 35.27 15.25 -6.34
C ALA A 154 36.09 16.02 -5.30
N GLU A 155 36.83 17.03 -5.73
CA GLU A 155 37.68 17.88 -4.87
C GLU A 155 37.26 19.33 -5.09
N PHE A 156 36.78 19.98 -4.03
CA PHE A 156 36.31 21.36 -4.06
C PHE A 156 37.33 22.27 -3.37
N ALA A 157 37.65 23.40 -3.99
CA ALA A 157 38.29 24.51 -3.30
C ALA A 157 37.20 25.40 -2.68
N VAL A 158 37.30 25.60 -1.37
CA VAL A 158 36.31 26.28 -0.53
C VAL A 158 37.01 27.41 0.25
N ASP A 159 36.37 28.57 0.34
CA ASP A 159 36.89 29.72 1.09
C ASP A 159 36.73 29.53 2.60
N SER A 160 37.66 30.03 3.41
CA SER A 160 37.61 29.93 4.88
C SER A 160 36.37 30.57 5.51
N SER A 161 35.74 31.55 4.84
CA SER A 161 34.48 32.15 5.30
C SER A 161 33.23 31.46 4.74
N PHE A 162 33.34 30.32 4.04
CA PHE A 162 32.21 29.67 3.37
C PHE A 162 31.10 29.22 4.34
N GLY A 163 31.41 28.81 5.57
CA GLY A 163 30.44 28.28 6.53
C GLY A 163 30.15 26.79 6.34
N GLU A 164 28.95 26.33 6.69
CA GLU A 164 28.50 24.94 6.50
C GLU A 164 27.81 24.75 5.13
N PRO A 165 28.16 23.73 4.31
CA PRO A 165 27.43 23.40 3.09
C PRO A 165 26.04 22.84 3.41
N GLY A 166 25.00 23.48 2.89
CA GLY A 166 23.60 23.07 3.09
C GLY A 166 22.95 22.43 1.86
N ALA A 167 23.53 22.65 0.67
CA ALA A 167 23.12 21.98 -0.56
C ALA A 167 24.33 21.72 -1.48
N ILE A 168 24.16 20.78 -2.41
CA ILE A 168 25.08 20.54 -3.53
C ILE A 168 24.27 20.56 -4.82
N THR A 169 24.80 21.25 -5.83
CA THR A 169 24.23 21.23 -7.18
C THR A 169 25.02 20.29 -8.09
N VAL A 170 24.33 19.65 -9.04
CA VAL A 170 24.89 18.65 -9.95
C VAL A 170 24.43 18.95 -11.38
N LEU A 171 25.37 18.94 -12.33
CA LEU A 171 25.12 19.16 -13.76
C LEU A 171 25.74 18.01 -14.57
N ASN A 172 24.90 17.22 -15.21
CA ASN A 172 25.33 16.06 -16.01
C ASN A 172 25.62 16.46 -17.47
N ARG A 173 26.89 16.37 -17.90
CA ARG A 173 27.33 16.66 -19.28
C ARG A 173 27.60 15.40 -20.11
N HIS A 174 27.37 14.22 -19.54
CA HIS A 174 27.28 12.96 -20.26
C HIS A 174 26.00 12.92 -21.11
N GLN A 175 25.88 11.95 -22.01
CA GLN A 175 24.68 11.71 -22.84
C GLN A 175 23.63 10.89 -22.09
N SER A 176 24.07 10.03 -21.17
CA SER A 176 23.23 9.13 -20.37
C SER A 176 22.78 9.80 -19.07
N GLU A 177 21.60 9.43 -18.55
CA GLU A 177 21.27 9.68 -17.14
C GLU A 177 21.89 8.60 -16.23
N PHE A 178 22.14 8.93 -14.96
CA PHE A 178 22.61 7.98 -13.96
C PHE A 178 21.85 8.15 -12.63
N PHE A 179 21.76 7.09 -11.81
CA PHE A 179 21.15 7.19 -10.49
C PHE A 179 22.20 7.63 -9.46
N LEU A 180 22.03 8.85 -8.94
CA LEU A 180 22.82 9.37 -7.83
C LEU A 180 22.18 8.91 -6.51
N GLU A 181 22.88 8.04 -5.78
CA GLU A 181 22.40 7.46 -4.53
C GLU A 181 22.71 8.41 -3.36
N SER A 182 23.99 8.75 -3.17
CA SER A 182 24.42 9.63 -2.08
C SER A 182 25.67 10.45 -2.43
N ILE A 183 25.85 11.57 -1.74
CA ILE A 183 27.13 12.29 -1.66
C ILE A 183 27.48 12.50 -0.19
N VAL A 184 28.73 12.25 0.18
CA VAL A 184 29.30 12.57 1.51
C VAL A 184 30.51 13.47 1.31
N VAL A 185 30.58 14.58 2.05
CA VAL A 185 31.63 15.60 1.90
C VAL A 185 32.42 15.73 3.21
N GLU A 186 33.73 15.52 3.14
CA GLU A 186 34.66 15.52 4.27
C GLU A 186 35.63 16.70 4.20
N GLY A 187 36.10 17.15 5.38
CA GLY A 187 37.06 18.26 5.52
C GLY A 187 36.47 19.54 6.10
N PHE A 188 35.19 19.56 6.46
CA PHE A 188 34.57 20.66 7.22
C PHE A 188 34.70 20.45 8.73
N ALA A 189 34.77 21.54 9.49
CA ALA A 189 34.88 21.51 10.95
C ALA A 189 33.62 20.99 11.66
N CYS A 190 32.47 20.94 10.98
CA CYS A 190 31.24 20.30 11.47
C CYS A 190 31.21 18.76 11.28
N GLY A 191 32.27 18.17 10.74
CA GLY A 191 32.32 16.74 10.39
C GLY A 191 31.88 16.46 8.94
N PRO A 192 31.63 15.19 8.60
CA PRO A 192 31.12 14.79 7.29
C PRO A 192 29.70 15.33 7.06
N VAL A 193 29.43 15.87 5.86
CA VAL A 193 28.11 16.37 5.47
C VAL A 193 27.47 15.43 4.44
N HIS A 194 26.26 14.96 4.74
CA HIS A 194 25.58 13.90 4.01
C HIS A 194 24.43 14.45 3.16
N PHE A 195 24.38 14.04 1.89
CA PHE A 195 23.35 14.35 0.92
C PHE A 195 22.73 13.03 0.43
N ALA A 196 21.57 12.66 0.98
CA ALA A 196 20.82 11.49 0.56
C ALA A 196 20.05 11.84 -0.73
N CYS A 197 20.62 11.51 -1.88
CA CYS A 197 20.16 11.98 -3.19
C CYS A 197 19.02 11.13 -3.76
N ASN A 198 19.23 9.81 -3.84
CA ASN A 198 18.32 8.79 -4.37
C ASN A 198 17.46 9.27 -5.55
N SER A 199 18.11 9.69 -6.64
CA SER A 199 17.45 10.28 -7.82
C SER A 199 18.23 10.06 -9.11
N TRP A 200 17.52 9.96 -10.22
CA TRP A 200 18.10 9.97 -11.57
C TRP A 200 18.53 11.39 -11.96
N VAL A 201 19.77 11.57 -12.45
CA VAL A 201 20.31 12.87 -12.89
C VAL A 201 20.36 12.93 -14.42
N GLN A 202 19.40 13.63 -15.01
CA GLN A 202 19.20 13.74 -16.46
C GLN A 202 20.36 14.49 -17.13
N PRO A 203 20.74 14.12 -18.36
CA PRO A 203 21.77 14.83 -19.12
C PRO A 203 21.31 16.24 -19.49
N THR A 204 22.25 17.16 -19.66
CA THR A 204 22.01 18.57 -20.05
C THR A 204 21.27 18.76 -21.39
N SER A 205 21.23 17.74 -22.25
CA SER A 205 20.39 17.70 -23.46
C SER A 205 18.88 17.55 -23.17
N VAL A 206 18.52 17.06 -21.98
CA VAL A 206 17.15 16.85 -21.51
C VAL A 206 16.80 17.87 -20.42
N HIS A 207 17.70 18.09 -19.46
CA HIS A 207 17.54 19.04 -18.36
C HIS A 207 18.78 19.96 -18.29
N PRO A 208 18.77 21.12 -18.96
CA PRO A 208 19.95 21.99 -19.09
C PRO A 208 20.33 22.71 -17.78
N ASN A 209 19.42 22.77 -16.81
CA ASN A 209 19.64 23.38 -15.51
C ASN A 209 20.34 22.41 -14.54
N TYR A 210 20.93 22.97 -13.49
CA TYR A 210 21.45 22.19 -12.37
C TYR A 210 20.32 21.45 -11.64
N ARG A 211 20.58 20.22 -11.19
CA ARG A 211 19.79 19.53 -10.16
C ARG A 211 20.34 19.91 -8.78
N VAL A 212 19.47 20.10 -7.79
CA VAL A 212 19.87 20.43 -6.41
C VAL A 212 19.57 19.26 -5.47
N PHE A 213 20.48 19.02 -4.53
CA PHE A 213 20.33 18.06 -3.44
C PHE A 213 20.67 18.77 -2.12
N PHE A 214 19.82 18.63 -1.11
CA PHE A 214 19.98 19.27 0.19
C PHE A 214 20.67 18.32 1.18
N GLY A 215 21.34 18.90 2.18
CA GLY A 215 21.89 18.15 3.29
C GLY A 215 20.81 17.38 4.06
N ASN A 216 21.20 16.34 4.80
CA ASN A 216 20.25 15.52 5.54
C ASN A 216 19.57 16.23 6.73
N LYS A 217 20.11 17.35 7.24
CA LYS A 217 19.51 18.15 8.33
C LYS A 217 18.06 18.59 7.99
N PRO A 218 17.10 18.44 8.92
CA PRO A 218 15.74 18.91 8.74
C PRO A 218 15.63 20.43 8.99
N TYR A 219 14.72 21.09 8.28
CA TYR A 219 14.38 22.50 8.48
C TYR A 219 12.89 22.76 8.20
N LEU A 220 12.18 23.38 9.14
CA LEU A 220 10.91 24.06 8.86
C LEU A 220 11.14 25.25 7.90
N PRO A 221 10.13 25.75 7.16
CA PRO A 221 10.30 26.88 6.24
C PRO A 221 10.91 28.11 6.92
N SER A 222 10.43 28.44 8.12
CA SER A 222 10.92 29.53 8.99
C SER A 222 12.38 29.37 9.41
N GLN A 223 12.84 28.13 9.64
CA GLN A 223 14.19 27.78 10.06
C GLN A 223 15.20 27.71 8.89
N THR A 224 14.74 27.71 7.64
CA THR A 224 15.59 27.54 6.45
C THR A 224 16.77 28.54 6.46
N PRO A 225 18.03 28.07 6.41
CA PRO A 225 19.21 28.93 6.37
C PRO A 225 19.19 29.86 5.15
N ALA A 226 19.73 31.07 5.31
CA ALA A 226 19.58 32.15 4.33
C ALA A 226 20.07 31.78 2.92
N GLY A 227 21.16 31.02 2.81
CA GLY A 227 21.72 30.55 1.54
C GLY A 227 20.88 29.47 0.83
N LEU A 228 19.93 28.82 1.52
CA LEU A 228 19.12 27.73 0.96
C LEU A 228 17.70 28.16 0.56
N ARG A 229 17.22 29.33 0.98
CA ARG A 229 15.82 29.77 0.80
C ARG A 229 15.40 29.84 -0.66
N GLU A 230 16.25 30.39 -1.53
CA GLU A 230 15.98 30.48 -2.97
C GLU A 230 15.92 29.08 -3.60
N LEU A 231 16.88 28.20 -3.28
CA LEU A 231 16.91 26.82 -3.78
C LEU A 231 15.69 26.00 -3.31
N ARG A 232 15.26 26.16 -2.05
CA ARG A 232 14.06 25.53 -1.48
C ARG A 232 12.81 25.86 -2.31
N GLN A 233 12.65 27.14 -2.65
CA GLN A 233 11.53 27.63 -3.47
C GLN A 233 11.65 27.21 -4.95
N GLN A 234 12.86 27.19 -5.51
CA GLN A 234 13.10 26.80 -6.90
C GLN A 234 12.83 25.31 -7.17
N GLU A 235 13.27 24.40 -6.29
CA GLU A 235 13.00 22.96 -6.43
C GLU A 235 11.49 22.67 -6.28
N LEU A 236 10.81 23.26 -5.27
CA LEU A 236 9.35 23.10 -5.13
C LEU A 236 8.58 23.64 -6.35
N LYS A 237 9.04 24.74 -6.95
CA LYS A 237 8.46 25.25 -8.20
C LYS A 237 8.70 24.30 -9.37
N ALA A 238 9.89 23.68 -9.47
CA ALA A 238 10.20 22.71 -10.51
C ALA A 238 9.37 21.42 -10.37
N LEU A 239 9.16 20.94 -9.14
CA LEU A 239 8.36 19.74 -8.83
C LEU A 239 6.86 19.94 -9.12
N LYS A 240 6.32 21.15 -8.96
CA LYS A 240 4.94 21.50 -9.36
C LYS A 240 4.75 21.62 -10.88
N GLY A 241 5.79 22.00 -11.62
CA GLY A 241 5.70 22.35 -13.03
C GLY A 241 4.83 23.58 -13.29
N ASP A 242 4.13 23.60 -14.43
CA ASP A 242 3.30 24.71 -14.92
C ASP A 242 1.83 24.31 -15.20
N GLY A 243 1.44 23.08 -14.86
CA GLY A 243 0.11 22.51 -15.13
C GLY A 243 -0.18 22.16 -16.60
N ASN A 244 0.77 22.37 -17.53
CA ASN A 244 0.53 22.32 -18.97
C ASN A 244 1.30 21.19 -19.67
N GLY A 245 0.86 20.85 -20.89
CA GLY A 245 1.49 19.89 -21.78
C GLY A 245 1.50 18.43 -21.31
N GLU A 246 2.04 17.56 -22.16
CA GLU A 246 2.27 16.14 -21.89
C GLU A 246 3.51 15.93 -21.00
N ARG A 247 3.48 14.88 -20.17
CA ARG A 247 4.60 14.51 -19.29
C ARG A 247 5.52 13.47 -19.95
N LYS A 248 6.82 13.75 -19.93
CA LYS A 248 7.87 12.86 -20.48
C LYS A 248 8.36 11.93 -19.37
N LEU A 249 8.82 10.73 -19.76
CA LEU A 249 9.39 9.73 -18.83
C LEU A 249 10.60 10.22 -18.01
N THR A 250 11.19 11.36 -18.36
CA THR A 250 12.31 12.03 -17.68
C THR A 250 11.90 13.19 -16.78
N ASP A 251 10.63 13.62 -16.82
CA ASP A 251 10.14 14.75 -16.02
C ASP A 251 10.05 14.36 -14.54
N ARG A 252 10.08 15.37 -13.65
CA ARG A 252 9.89 15.21 -12.19
C ARG A 252 8.70 16.06 -11.72
N ILE A 253 7.63 16.09 -12.52
CA ILE A 253 6.49 17.00 -12.33
C ILE A 253 5.31 16.24 -11.71
N TYR A 254 4.93 16.64 -10.51
CA TYR A 254 3.85 16.09 -9.71
C TYR A 254 2.66 17.03 -9.83
N ASP A 255 1.54 16.56 -10.36
CA ASP A 255 0.34 17.37 -10.60
C ASP A 255 -0.91 16.48 -10.67
N TYR A 256 -2.10 17.07 -10.58
CA TYR A 256 -3.37 16.34 -10.39
C TYR A 256 -4.23 16.30 -11.65
N ASP A 257 -4.95 15.19 -11.83
CA ASP A 257 -5.99 15.05 -12.85
C ASP A 257 -7.09 14.08 -12.39
N THR A 258 -8.24 14.14 -13.05
CA THR A 258 -9.35 13.19 -12.95
C THR A 258 -9.07 11.87 -13.68
N TYR A 259 -9.78 10.80 -13.33
CA TYR A 259 -9.65 9.50 -14.01
C TYR A 259 -10.38 9.53 -15.35
N THR A 260 -9.73 10.14 -16.33
CA THR A 260 -10.11 10.22 -17.75
C THR A 260 -9.36 9.21 -18.61
N ASP A 261 -8.36 8.52 -18.06
CA ASP A 261 -7.42 7.61 -18.74
C ASP A 261 -7.81 6.11 -18.64
N LEU A 262 -8.98 5.80 -18.04
CA LEU A 262 -9.46 4.42 -17.89
C LEU A 262 -10.19 3.88 -19.14
N GLY A 263 -10.85 4.75 -19.92
CA GLY A 263 -11.57 4.36 -21.13
C GLY A 263 -10.68 4.25 -22.36
N ASN A 264 -11.12 3.50 -23.37
CA ASN A 264 -10.53 3.53 -24.72
C ASN A 264 -11.62 3.55 -25.81
N PRO A 265 -12.43 4.63 -25.90
CA PRO A 265 -13.53 4.74 -26.88
C PRO A 265 -13.07 4.60 -28.34
N ASP A 266 -11.81 4.91 -28.65
CA ASP A 266 -11.20 4.73 -29.98
C ASP A 266 -11.11 3.24 -30.40
N LYS A 267 -11.22 2.29 -29.45
CA LYS A 267 -11.35 0.84 -29.74
C LYS A 267 -12.80 0.39 -29.94
N GLY A 268 -13.78 1.11 -29.41
CA GLY A 268 -15.18 0.72 -29.38
C GLY A 268 -15.94 1.35 -28.20
N ILE A 269 -17.26 1.52 -28.36
CA ILE A 269 -18.14 2.13 -27.34
C ILE A 269 -18.19 1.28 -26.05
N GLU A 270 -18.01 -0.03 -26.17
CA GLU A 270 -17.89 -0.99 -25.08
C GLU A 270 -16.62 -0.81 -24.22
N PHE A 271 -15.64 -0.05 -24.71
CA PHE A 271 -14.43 0.37 -23.98
C PHE A 271 -14.50 1.82 -23.47
N ALA A 272 -15.55 2.58 -23.79
CA ALA A 272 -15.76 3.91 -23.23
C ALA A 272 -16.09 3.81 -21.72
N ARG A 273 -15.48 4.65 -20.89
CA ARG A 273 -15.72 4.68 -19.43
C ARG A 273 -15.96 6.12 -18.97
N PRO A 274 -16.82 6.34 -17.97
CA PRO A 274 -17.08 7.69 -17.46
C PRO A 274 -15.86 8.25 -16.73
N THR A 275 -15.68 9.57 -16.78
CA THR A 275 -14.73 10.29 -15.94
C THR A 275 -15.06 10.07 -14.46
N LEU A 276 -14.07 9.67 -13.66
CA LEU A 276 -14.17 9.69 -12.19
C LEU A 276 -13.43 10.92 -11.65
N GLY A 277 -14.10 11.65 -10.75
CA GLY A 277 -13.72 12.98 -10.29
C GLY A 277 -14.65 14.04 -10.87
N GLY A 278 -15.18 14.91 -10.00
CA GLY A 278 -16.23 15.89 -10.30
C GLY A 278 -17.60 15.47 -9.75
N GLU A 279 -18.62 16.30 -9.97
CA GLU A 279 -19.91 16.22 -9.25
C GLU A 279 -20.72 14.94 -9.53
N LYS A 280 -20.64 14.39 -10.74
CA LYS A 280 -21.44 13.20 -11.15
C LYS A 280 -20.92 11.89 -10.53
N MET A 281 -19.60 11.72 -10.51
CA MET A 281 -18.90 10.57 -9.93
C MET A 281 -17.71 11.10 -9.12
N PRO A 282 -17.95 11.59 -7.88
CA PRO A 282 -16.88 12.06 -7.00
C PRO A 282 -15.79 11.02 -6.84
N PHE A 283 -14.52 11.44 -6.91
CA PHE A 283 -13.38 10.52 -6.75
C PHE A 283 -12.11 11.28 -6.33
N PRO A 284 -11.13 10.63 -5.68
CA PRO A 284 -9.78 11.18 -5.54
C PRO A 284 -9.17 11.56 -6.90
N ARG A 285 -8.26 12.54 -6.91
CA ARG A 285 -7.44 12.84 -8.10
C ARG A 285 -6.22 11.92 -8.16
N ARG A 286 -5.80 11.62 -9.39
CA ARG A 286 -4.59 10.85 -9.71
C ARG A 286 -3.48 11.75 -10.26
N LEU A 287 -2.30 11.18 -10.46
CA LEU A 287 -1.20 11.83 -11.16
C LEU A 287 -1.58 12.23 -12.60
N ARG A 288 -1.47 13.52 -12.91
CA ARG A 288 -1.64 14.08 -14.25
C ARG A 288 -0.57 13.55 -15.22
N THR A 289 -1.01 12.95 -16.30
CA THR A 289 -0.16 12.52 -17.43
C THR A 289 -0.20 13.52 -18.59
N GLY A 290 -1.35 14.17 -18.82
CA GLY A 290 -1.47 15.33 -19.71
C GLY A 290 -1.33 15.04 -21.20
N ARG A 291 -1.57 13.80 -21.62
CA ARG A 291 -1.61 13.41 -23.04
C ARG A 291 -2.80 14.08 -23.73
N GLY A 292 -2.83 14.05 -25.06
CA GLY A 292 -4.00 14.53 -25.82
C GLY A 292 -5.26 13.72 -25.51
N PRO A 293 -6.46 14.24 -25.84
CA PRO A 293 -7.69 13.46 -25.76
C PRO A 293 -7.70 12.30 -26.77
N THR A 294 -8.67 11.40 -26.63
CA THR A 294 -8.95 10.37 -27.65
C THR A 294 -9.49 10.98 -28.95
N ALA A 295 -9.45 10.23 -30.06
CA ALA A 295 -9.97 10.70 -31.35
C ALA A 295 -11.51 10.75 -31.39
N THR A 296 -12.19 9.97 -30.55
CA THR A 296 -13.65 9.82 -30.50
C THR A 296 -14.33 10.57 -29.35
N ASP A 297 -13.63 10.83 -28.25
CA ASP A 297 -14.14 11.61 -27.10
C ASP A 297 -13.11 12.64 -26.62
N SER A 298 -13.49 13.92 -26.62
CA SER A 298 -12.67 15.03 -26.13
C SER A 298 -12.51 15.08 -24.59
N HIS A 299 -13.25 14.25 -23.85
CA HIS A 299 -13.20 14.17 -22.39
C HIS A 299 -12.42 12.96 -21.87
N ALA A 300 -12.12 11.96 -22.71
CA ALA A 300 -11.24 10.84 -22.38
C ALA A 300 -9.79 11.18 -22.75
N GLU A 301 -8.83 10.89 -21.86
CA GLU A 301 -7.39 11.03 -22.15
C GLU A 301 -6.93 9.83 -23.01
N SER A 302 -6.13 10.10 -24.03
CA SER A 302 -5.57 9.05 -24.89
C SER A 302 -4.79 7.99 -24.08
N ARG A 303 -4.80 6.77 -24.59
CA ARG A 303 -4.29 5.58 -23.89
C ARG A 303 -2.84 5.26 -24.23
N VAL A 304 -2.08 4.79 -23.24
CA VAL A 304 -0.78 4.14 -23.41
C VAL A 304 -0.97 2.68 -23.02
N GLU A 305 -0.86 1.76 -23.97
CA GLU A 305 -1.07 0.32 -23.72
C GLU A 305 0.26 -0.39 -23.42
N ASP A 306 0.24 -1.43 -22.59
CA ASP A 306 1.39 -2.29 -22.31
C ASP A 306 1.96 -2.89 -23.62
N PRO A 307 3.30 -3.00 -23.80
CA PRO A 307 4.38 -2.77 -22.83
C PRO A 307 5.01 -1.36 -22.87
N LEU A 308 4.30 -0.35 -23.37
CA LEU A 308 4.81 1.03 -23.32
C LEU A 308 4.65 1.59 -21.90
N PRO A 309 5.69 2.19 -21.29
CA PRO A 309 5.59 2.71 -19.92
C PRO A 309 4.67 3.93 -19.85
N MET A 310 3.73 3.96 -18.91
CA MET A 310 3.05 5.18 -18.49
C MET A 310 4.06 6.17 -17.87
N TYR A 311 3.76 7.46 -17.91
CA TYR A 311 4.49 8.46 -17.12
C TYR A 311 4.17 8.34 -15.62
N VAL A 312 5.25 8.30 -14.83
CA VAL A 312 5.32 8.89 -13.49
C VAL A 312 6.58 9.74 -13.36
N PRO A 313 6.67 10.66 -12.37
CA PRO A 313 7.89 11.40 -12.08
C PRO A 313 9.11 10.46 -11.99
N ARG A 314 10.21 10.82 -12.65
CA ARG A 314 11.33 9.92 -12.97
C ARG A 314 11.91 9.14 -11.78
N ASP A 315 11.84 9.69 -10.58
CA ASP A 315 12.37 9.11 -9.34
C ASP A 315 11.40 8.10 -8.67
N GLU A 316 10.11 8.12 -9.02
CA GLU A 316 9.05 7.27 -8.43
C GLU A 316 8.91 5.91 -9.12
N ARG A 317 9.62 5.72 -10.23
CA ARG A 317 9.60 4.50 -11.04
C ARG A 317 10.17 3.31 -10.26
N PHE A 318 9.54 2.15 -10.44
CA PHE A 318 10.00 0.88 -9.87
C PHE A 318 11.49 0.64 -10.13
N GLU A 319 12.23 0.22 -9.11
CA GLU A 319 13.59 -0.29 -9.28
C GLU A 319 13.59 -1.65 -9.99
N GLU A 320 14.78 -2.09 -10.39
CA GLU A 320 14.95 -3.26 -11.27
C GLU A 320 14.40 -4.55 -10.64
N GLY A 321 14.49 -4.75 -9.32
CA GLY A 321 13.95 -5.93 -8.64
C GLY A 321 12.42 -6.04 -8.78
N LYS A 322 11.70 -5.00 -8.37
CA LYS A 322 10.25 -4.85 -8.56
C LYS A 322 9.84 -4.94 -10.03
N GLN A 323 10.60 -4.34 -10.95
CA GLN A 323 10.34 -4.49 -12.40
C GLN A 323 10.55 -5.93 -12.90
N GLU A 324 11.58 -6.65 -12.46
CA GLU A 324 11.85 -8.03 -12.85
C GLU A 324 10.78 -8.98 -12.31
N MET A 325 10.32 -8.74 -11.07
CA MET A 325 9.18 -9.42 -10.43
C MET A 325 7.91 -9.23 -11.26
N LEU A 326 7.53 -7.99 -11.57
CA LEU A 326 6.33 -7.69 -12.37
C LEU A 326 6.44 -8.25 -13.80
N LYS A 327 7.62 -8.18 -14.43
CA LYS A 327 7.88 -8.82 -15.73
C LYS A 327 7.80 -10.36 -15.64
N ALA A 328 8.12 -10.98 -14.50
CA ALA A 328 7.90 -12.41 -14.28
C ALA A 328 6.40 -12.74 -14.12
N GLY A 329 5.67 -11.97 -13.30
CA GLY A 329 4.21 -12.07 -13.15
C GLY A 329 3.47 -11.89 -14.48
N ALA A 330 3.83 -10.89 -15.29
CA ALA A 330 3.24 -10.68 -16.62
C ALA A 330 3.52 -11.84 -17.59
N ARG A 331 4.74 -12.40 -17.59
CA ARG A 331 5.07 -13.61 -18.39
C ARG A 331 4.27 -14.82 -17.92
N LYS A 332 4.10 -15.00 -16.60
CA LYS A 332 3.23 -16.03 -16.00
C LYS A 332 1.78 -15.80 -16.45
N ALA A 333 1.26 -14.59 -16.39
CA ALA A 333 -0.11 -14.26 -16.82
C ALA A 333 -0.36 -14.57 -18.31
N VAL A 334 0.53 -14.13 -19.21
CA VAL A 334 0.42 -14.46 -20.65
C VAL A 334 0.41 -15.97 -20.88
N LEU A 335 1.29 -16.71 -20.20
CA LEU A 335 1.35 -18.17 -20.31
C LEU A 335 0.08 -18.87 -19.77
N HIS A 336 -0.38 -18.48 -18.59
CA HIS A 336 -1.57 -19.02 -17.92
C HIS A 336 -2.91 -18.54 -18.49
N ASN A 337 -2.91 -17.54 -19.38
CA ASN A 337 -4.11 -17.08 -20.11
C ASN A 337 -4.21 -17.71 -21.50
N LEU A 338 -3.11 -17.72 -22.27
CA LEU A 338 -3.12 -18.27 -23.64
C LEU A 338 -3.34 -19.79 -23.66
N VAL A 339 -2.82 -20.54 -22.68
CA VAL A 339 -2.97 -22.00 -22.65
C VAL A 339 -4.42 -22.44 -22.39
N PRO A 340 -5.14 -21.96 -21.36
CA PRO A 340 -6.56 -22.28 -21.18
C PRO A 340 -7.45 -21.86 -22.36
N LEU A 341 -7.18 -20.72 -23.00
CA LEU A 341 -7.89 -20.32 -24.23
C LEU A 341 -7.69 -21.33 -25.37
N LEU A 342 -6.45 -21.82 -25.58
CA LEU A 342 -6.16 -22.84 -26.59
C LEU A 342 -6.72 -24.22 -26.23
N VAL A 343 -6.79 -24.57 -24.94
CA VAL A 343 -7.46 -25.79 -24.46
C VAL A 343 -8.97 -25.73 -24.71
N ALA A 344 -9.63 -24.62 -24.34
CA ALA A 344 -11.06 -24.42 -24.56
C ALA A 344 -11.44 -24.39 -26.06
N TYR A 345 -10.64 -23.71 -26.89
CA TYR A 345 -10.84 -23.67 -28.35
C TYR A 345 -10.73 -25.08 -28.99
N LEU A 346 -9.80 -25.91 -28.52
CA LEU A 346 -9.58 -27.27 -29.03
C LEU A 346 -10.40 -28.34 -28.31
N SER A 347 -11.26 -27.96 -27.36
CA SER A 347 -12.19 -28.85 -26.66
C SER A 347 -13.36 -28.00 -26.09
N PRO A 348 -14.39 -27.68 -26.90
CA PRO A 348 -15.50 -26.81 -26.46
C PRO A 348 -16.23 -27.28 -25.19
N GLU A 349 -16.16 -28.59 -24.89
CA GLU A 349 -16.67 -29.18 -23.66
C GLU A 349 -15.81 -28.91 -22.40
N SER A 350 -14.72 -28.14 -22.46
CA SER A 350 -13.80 -27.88 -21.35
C SER A 350 -13.71 -26.41 -20.92
N HIS A 351 -14.79 -25.64 -21.10
CA HIS A 351 -14.89 -24.27 -20.58
C HIS A 351 -15.02 -24.23 -19.04
N ASP A 352 -15.80 -25.15 -18.48
CA ASP A 352 -16.13 -25.22 -17.06
C ASP A 352 -15.41 -26.39 -16.38
N PHE A 353 -15.09 -26.21 -15.10
CA PHE A 353 -14.64 -27.31 -14.24
C PHE A 353 -15.78 -28.33 -14.06
N LYS A 354 -15.51 -29.59 -14.39
CA LYS A 354 -16.46 -30.70 -14.31
C LYS A 354 -16.52 -31.31 -12.91
N ALA A 355 -15.43 -31.22 -12.15
CA ALA A 355 -15.34 -31.66 -10.76
C ALA A 355 -14.17 -30.99 -10.03
N PHE A 356 -14.21 -30.97 -8.68
CA PHE A 356 -13.15 -30.36 -7.85
C PHE A 356 -11.74 -30.94 -8.06
N HIS A 357 -11.60 -32.14 -8.63
CA HIS A 357 -10.26 -32.68 -8.93
C HIS A 357 -9.57 -31.94 -10.09
N GLU A 358 -10.31 -31.31 -11.00
CA GLU A 358 -9.74 -30.47 -12.06
C GLU A 358 -9.20 -29.15 -11.49
N LEU A 359 -9.85 -28.60 -10.45
CA LEU A 359 -9.33 -27.49 -9.64
C LEU A 359 -8.10 -27.92 -8.82
N ASP A 360 -8.15 -29.06 -8.13
CA ASP A 360 -7.00 -29.61 -7.39
C ASP A 360 -5.76 -29.77 -8.28
N ASN A 361 -5.95 -30.19 -9.53
CA ASN A 361 -4.86 -30.46 -10.46
C ASN A 361 -4.09 -29.20 -10.85
N LEU A 362 -4.71 -28.00 -10.81
CA LEU A 362 -4.00 -26.73 -10.99
C LEU A 362 -2.81 -26.59 -10.01
N PHE A 363 -2.97 -27.11 -8.79
CA PHE A 363 -1.99 -27.02 -7.70
C PHE A 363 -1.09 -28.25 -7.58
N LYS A 364 -1.56 -29.42 -8.04
CA LYS A 364 -0.83 -30.71 -7.93
C LYS A 364 -0.03 -31.06 -9.18
N GLU A 365 -0.66 -30.98 -10.35
CA GLU A 365 -0.16 -31.50 -11.63
C GLU A 365 0.08 -30.39 -12.67
N GLY A 366 -0.47 -29.20 -12.44
CA GLY A 366 -0.52 -28.10 -13.41
C GLY A 366 -1.53 -28.33 -14.55
N LEU A 367 -1.59 -27.37 -15.46
CA LEU A 367 -2.42 -27.48 -16.67
C LEU A 367 -1.83 -28.52 -17.64
N ARG A 368 -2.40 -29.74 -17.65
CA ARG A 368 -2.00 -30.82 -18.57
C ARG A 368 -2.33 -30.52 -20.04
N LEU A 369 -1.36 -29.95 -20.76
CA LEU A 369 -1.38 -29.85 -22.22
C LEU A 369 -1.31 -31.25 -22.87
N LYS A 370 -2.13 -31.48 -23.92
CA LYS A 370 -1.93 -32.62 -24.83
C LYS A 370 -0.66 -32.38 -25.65
N ARG A 371 0.13 -33.42 -25.95
CA ARG A 371 1.40 -33.32 -26.71
C ARG A 371 1.26 -32.50 -28.01
N SER A 372 0.18 -32.70 -28.76
CA SER A 372 -0.09 -31.96 -30.00
C SER A 372 -0.40 -30.47 -29.82
N LEU A 373 -0.76 -30.00 -28.62
CA LEU A 373 -0.79 -28.55 -28.31
C LEU A 373 0.61 -28.02 -28.05
N GLN A 374 1.47 -28.78 -27.36
CA GLN A 374 2.84 -28.35 -27.02
C GLN A 374 3.61 -28.00 -28.30
N ASP A 375 3.63 -28.91 -29.28
CA ASP A 375 4.31 -28.71 -30.57
C ASP A 375 3.81 -27.43 -31.29
N GLN A 376 2.50 -27.15 -31.24
CA GLN A 376 1.91 -25.96 -31.87
C GLN A 376 2.15 -24.66 -31.10
N LEU A 377 2.22 -24.72 -29.75
CA LEU A 377 2.54 -23.57 -28.91
C LEU A 377 4.00 -23.14 -29.14
N PHE A 378 4.92 -24.09 -29.05
CA PHE A 378 6.35 -23.85 -29.17
C PHE A 378 6.72 -23.34 -30.57
N HIS A 379 6.12 -23.87 -31.65
CA HIS A 379 6.38 -23.37 -33.00
C HIS A 379 5.78 -21.98 -33.32
N LYS A 380 4.80 -21.48 -32.55
CA LYS A 380 4.13 -20.19 -32.84
C LYS A 380 4.52 -19.02 -31.94
N ILE A 381 5.12 -19.28 -30.77
CA ILE A 381 5.43 -18.23 -29.78
C ILE A 381 6.95 -18.19 -29.51
N PRO A 382 7.72 -17.28 -30.14
CA PRO A 382 9.19 -17.34 -30.17
C PRO A 382 9.94 -17.24 -28.83
N PHE A 383 9.28 -16.90 -27.73
CA PHE A 383 9.90 -16.90 -26.40
C PHE A 383 9.81 -18.26 -25.67
N VAL A 384 8.85 -19.11 -26.05
CA VAL A 384 8.53 -20.35 -25.31
C VAL A 384 9.50 -21.47 -25.67
N THR A 385 10.12 -21.43 -26.85
CA THR A 385 11.20 -22.34 -27.27
C THR A 385 12.46 -22.26 -26.41
N LYS A 386 12.64 -21.19 -25.62
CA LYS A 386 13.72 -21.07 -24.63
C LYS A 386 13.41 -21.76 -23.29
N ILE A 387 12.29 -22.47 -23.18
CA ILE A 387 11.79 -23.05 -21.92
C ILE A 387 11.64 -24.59 -22.03
N GLU A 388 12.49 -25.21 -22.86
CA GLU A 388 12.44 -26.64 -23.19
C GLU A 388 12.84 -27.55 -22.00
N GLU A 389 13.62 -27.03 -21.04
CA GLU A 389 14.24 -27.81 -19.95
C GLU A 389 13.44 -27.93 -18.64
N SER A 390 12.25 -27.30 -18.51
CA SER A 390 11.51 -27.22 -17.21
C SER A 390 9.99 -27.49 -17.29
N SER A 391 9.52 -28.11 -18.37
CA SER A 391 8.10 -28.16 -18.76
C SER A 391 7.14 -28.86 -17.77
N GLU A 392 7.60 -29.71 -16.85
CA GLU A 392 6.75 -30.37 -15.84
C GLU A 392 6.34 -29.45 -14.67
N GLY A 393 7.05 -28.33 -14.45
CA GLY A 393 6.75 -27.39 -13.35
C GLY A 393 5.98 -26.13 -13.77
N LEU A 394 6.08 -25.73 -15.04
CA LEU A 394 5.82 -24.35 -15.49
C LEU A 394 4.33 -23.92 -15.46
N PHE A 395 3.41 -24.86 -15.36
CA PHE A 395 1.96 -24.62 -15.38
C PHE A 395 1.25 -24.93 -14.05
N ARG A 396 2.01 -25.19 -12.99
CA ARG A 396 1.49 -25.52 -11.67
C ARG A 396 1.45 -24.28 -10.79
N TYR A 397 0.30 -24.06 -10.16
CA TYR A 397 0.10 -23.04 -9.14
C TYR A 397 0.59 -23.54 -7.77
N ASP A 398 1.17 -22.68 -6.94
CA ASP A 398 1.50 -23.06 -5.57
C ASP A 398 0.22 -23.23 -4.74
N THR A 399 0.17 -24.21 -3.83
CA THR A 399 -1.07 -24.55 -3.10
C THR A 399 -1.42 -23.42 -2.12
N PRO A 400 -2.59 -22.75 -2.25
CA PRO A 400 -2.99 -21.66 -1.37
C PRO A 400 -3.14 -22.11 0.09
N ASP A 401 -2.56 -21.36 1.01
CA ASP A 401 -2.53 -21.60 2.46
C ASP A 401 -3.87 -22.13 3.02
N ILE A 402 -4.99 -21.54 2.59
CA ILE A 402 -6.35 -21.89 3.05
C ILE A 402 -6.73 -23.37 2.86
N ILE A 403 -6.10 -24.09 1.92
CA ILE A 403 -6.30 -25.54 1.73
C ILE A 403 -5.09 -26.41 2.14
N THR A 404 -4.03 -25.83 2.71
CA THR A 404 -2.81 -26.57 3.11
C THR A 404 -3.00 -27.43 4.36
N LYS A 405 -3.72 -26.91 5.37
CA LYS A 405 -3.99 -27.62 6.64
C LYS A 405 -5.30 -28.41 6.61
N ASP A 406 -6.33 -27.86 5.98
CA ASP A 406 -7.64 -28.49 5.79
C ASP A 406 -8.13 -28.20 4.38
N LYS A 407 -8.09 -29.21 3.51
CA LYS A 407 -8.53 -29.12 2.11
C LYS A 407 -10.03 -28.77 1.98
N PHE A 408 -10.82 -28.99 3.02
CA PHE A 408 -12.25 -28.78 3.05
C PHE A 408 -12.66 -27.54 3.86
N ALA A 409 -11.69 -26.71 4.29
CA ALA A 409 -11.92 -25.48 5.05
C ALA A 409 -12.99 -24.58 4.40
N TRP A 410 -12.92 -24.41 3.08
CA TRP A 410 -13.85 -23.60 2.29
C TRP A 410 -15.33 -24.04 2.34
N LEU A 411 -15.62 -25.33 2.60
CA LEU A 411 -16.99 -25.81 2.75
C LEU A 411 -17.61 -25.41 4.09
N ARG A 412 -16.77 -25.21 5.11
CA ARG A 412 -17.19 -25.02 6.50
C ARG A 412 -17.81 -23.65 6.73
N ASP A 413 -18.80 -23.63 7.61
CA ASP A 413 -19.51 -22.41 8.00
C ASP A 413 -18.70 -21.57 9.00
N ASP A 414 -17.90 -22.22 9.86
CA ASP A 414 -17.04 -21.51 10.80
C ASP A 414 -15.87 -20.81 10.11
N GLU A 415 -15.27 -21.40 9.07
CA GLU A 415 -14.20 -20.74 8.29
C GLU A 415 -14.73 -19.58 7.43
N PHE A 416 -15.92 -19.73 6.82
CA PHE A 416 -16.59 -18.63 6.12
C PHE A 416 -16.85 -17.44 7.06
N ALA A 417 -17.28 -17.69 8.30
CA ALA A 417 -17.44 -16.63 9.30
C ALA A 417 -16.10 -16.10 9.82
N ARG A 418 -15.11 -16.96 10.08
CA ARG A 418 -13.76 -16.57 10.56
C ARG A 418 -13.06 -15.63 9.58
N GLN A 419 -13.26 -15.80 8.27
CA GLN A 419 -12.69 -14.90 7.27
C GLN A 419 -13.22 -13.45 7.35
N THR A 420 -14.37 -13.20 7.99
CA THR A 420 -14.83 -11.82 8.27
C THR A 420 -14.01 -11.10 9.36
N LEU A 421 -13.23 -11.84 10.15
CA LEU A 421 -12.37 -11.34 11.22
C LEU A 421 -10.87 -11.50 10.93
N ALA A 422 -10.51 -12.51 10.13
CA ALA A 422 -9.15 -13.01 9.95
C ALA A 422 -8.85 -13.45 8.49
N GLY A 423 -9.69 -13.07 7.53
CA GLY A 423 -9.49 -13.29 6.10
C GLY A 423 -8.86 -12.09 5.41
N ILE A 424 -9.05 -12.00 4.08
CA ILE A 424 -8.49 -10.94 3.21
C ILE A 424 -9.21 -9.60 3.40
N ASN A 425 -10.48 -9.61 3.82
CA ASN A 425 -11.30 -8.40 3.95
C ASN A 425 -11.93 -8.27 5.35
N PRO A 426 -11.13 -8.24 6.43
CA PRO A 426 -11.60 -8.39 7.80
C PRO A 426 -12.20 -7.11 8.40
N VAL A 427 -12.73 -6.19 7.56
CA VAL A 427 -13.06 -4.81 7.92
C VAL A 427 -14.54 -4.42 7.72
N ASN A 428 -15.33 -5.29 7.07
CA ASN A 428 -16.72 -5.00 6.70
C ASN A 428 -17.78 -5.51 7.69
N ILE A 429 -17.40 -6.28 8.71
CA ILE A 429 -18.35 -6.81 9.70
C ILE A 429 -18.71 -5.78 10.77
N GLU A 430 -20.01 -5.69 11.08
CA GLU A 430 -20.61 -4.83 12.10
C GLU A 430 -21.50 -5.66 13.07
N ARG A 431 -21.91 -5.10 14.22
CA ARG A 431 -22.94 -5.74 15.07
C ARG A 431 -24.30 -5.32 14.58
N LEU A 432 -25.24 -6.25 14.59
CA LEU A 432 -26.62 -5.94 14.27
C LEU A 432 -27.25 -5.11 15.41
N GLN A 433 -27.85 -3.97 15.09
CA GLN A 433 -28.54 -3.11 16.08
C GLN A 433 -30.04 -3.35 16.13
N VAL A 434 -30.62 -3.56 14.96
CA VAL A 434 -32.06 -3.61 14.72
C VAL A 434 -32.33 -4.89 13.93
N PHE A 435 -33.34 -5.63 14.34
CA PHE A 435 -33.83 -6.79 13.64
C PHE A 435 -35.31 -6.55 13.25
N PRO A 436 -35.72 -6.80 12.00
CA PRO A 436 -34.89 -7.20 10.85
C PRO A 436 -33.90 -6.10 10.44
N PRO A 437 -32.81 -6.43 9.72
CA PRO A 437 -31.96 -5.42 9.06
C PRO A 437 -32.77 -4.50 8.14
N VAL A 438 -32.35 -3.25 7.98
CA VAL A 438 -33.06 -2.22 7.20
C VAL A 438 -32.13 -1.51 6.23
N SER A 439 -32.53 -1.45 4.96
CA SER A 439 -31.85 -0.73 3.88
C SER A 439 -31.97 0.79 4.04
N ARG A 440 -30.95 1.52 3.59
CA ARG A 440 -30.89 2.99 3.53
C ARG A 440 -31.17 3.54 2.13
N LEU A 441 -31.41 2.66 1.15
CA LEU A 441 -31.78 3.03 -0.22
C LEU A 441 -33.22 3.56 -0.29
N ASP A 442 -33.52 4.35 -1.33
CA ASP A 442 -34.85 4.94 -1.56
C ASP A 442 -35.93 3.85 -1.78
N PRO A 443 -36.93 3.72 -0.88
CA PRO A 443 -37.96 2.70 -1.01
C PRO A 443 -38.86 2.86 -2.23
N SER A 444 -38.93 4.06 -2.83
CA SER A 444 -39.69 4.31 -4.05
C SER A 444 -39.01 3.72 -5.30
N ALA A 445 -37.69 3.55 -5.27
CA ALA A 445 -36.91 2.94 -6.33
C ALA A 445 -36.65 1.44 -6.11
N TYR A 446 -36.43 1.02 -4.86
CA TYR A 446 -35.96 -0.33 -4.53
C TYR A 446 -36.97 -1.21 -3.77
N GLY A 447 -38.15 -0.67 -3.42
CA GLY A 447 -39.19 -1.37 -2.65
C GLY A 447 -38.98 -1.30 -1.13
N PRO A 448 -39.71 -2.10 -0.34
CA PRO A 448 -39.67 -2.02 1.12
C PRO A 448 -38.25 -2.18 1.70
N PRO A 449 -37.80 -1.29 2.60
CA PRO A 449 -36.41 -1.28 3.07
C PRO A 449 -36.09 -2.42 4.03
N GLU A 450 -37.10 -3.05 4.64
CA GLU A 450 -36.93 -4.15 5.59
C GLU A 450 -36.38 -5.41 4.91
N SER A 451 -35.42 -6.09 5.56
CA SER A 451 -34.93 -7.40 5.13
C SER A 451 -36.02 -8.46 5.25
N ALA A 452 -35.98 -9.46 4.38
CA ALA A 452 -36.85 -10.64 4.44
C ALA A 452 -36.45 -11.63 5.55
N ILE A 453 -35.34 -11.40 6.27
CA ILE A 453 -34.94 -12.26 7.41
C ILE A 453 -35.87 -11.98 8.59
N ARG A 454 -36.56 -13.03 9.08
CA ARG A 454 -37.50 -13.00 10.20
C ARG A 454 -36.98 -13.82 11.38
N GLU A 455 -37.55 -13.62 12.56
CA GLU A 455 -37.11 -14.35 13.77
C GLU A 455 -37.17 -15.87 13.59
N GLU A 456 -38.23 -16.36 12.92
CA GLU A 456 -38.44 -17.77 12.56
C GLU A 456 -37.28 -18.38 11.74
N HIS A 457 -36.46 -17.58 11.06
CA HIS A 457 -35.27 -18.04 10.33
C HIS A 457 -34.03 -18.19 11.24
N ILE A 458 -33.98 -17.54 12.41
CA ILE A 458 -32.76 -17.46 13.22
C ILE A 458 -32.89 -17.99 14.65
N THR A 459 -34.07 -18.02 15.27
CA THR A 459 -34.25 -18.38 16.69
C THR A 459 -33.68 -19.77 17.05
N SER A 460 -33.75 -20.74 16.14
CA SER A 460 -33.17 -22.08 16.29
C SER A 460 -31.63 -22.12 16.31
N HIS A 461 -30.97 -20.97 16.14
CA HIS A 461 -29.52 -20.84 16.08
C HIS A 461 -28.92 -19.94 17.18
N LEU A 462 -29.75 -19.36 18.06
CA LEU A 462 -29.35 -18.42 19.12
C LEU A 462 -29.11 -19.08 20.50
N ASN A 463 -28.82 -20.38 20.55
CA ASN A 463 -28.65 -21.16 21.78
C ASN A 463 -29.81 -21.03 22.82
N GLY A 464 -31.03 -20.71 22.37
CA GLY A 464 -32.20 -20.52 23.24
C GLY A 464 -32.45 -19.08 23.69
N MET A 465 -31.61 -18.11 23.29
CA MET A 465 -31.90 -16.68 23.42
C MET A 465 -33.05 -16.27 22.49
N SER A 466 -33.83 -15.26 22.89
CA SER A 466 -34.62 -14.46 21.95
C SER A 466 -33.71 -13.55 21.11
N VAL A 467 -34.23 -13.06 19.98
CA VAL A 467 -33.51 -12.12 19.12
C VAL A 467 -33.13 -10.85 19.89
N GLN A 468 -34.04 -10.33 20.73
CA GLN A 468 -33.79 -9.13 21.55
C GLN A 468 -32.64 -9.34 22.55
N GLN A 469 -32.61 -10.46 23.28
CA GLN A 469 -31.50 -10.80 24.17
C GLN A 469 -30.18 -10.93 23.41
N ALA A 470 -30.19 -11.52 22.21
CA ALA A 470 -29.00 -11.65 21.38
C ALA A 470 -28.51 -10.31 20.79
N LEU A 471 -29.37 -9.29 20.65
CA LEU A 471 -28.97 -7.91 20.36
C LEU A 471 -28.36 -7.23 21.59
N GLU A 472 -29.02 -7.33 22.75
CA GLU A 472 -28.62 -6.71 24.03
C GLU A 472 -27.29 -7.26 24.56
N GLU A 473 -27.09 -8.57 24.50
CA GLU A 473 -25.83 -9.24 24.86
C GLU A 473 -24.75 -9.16 23.77
N ASN A 474 -24.97 -8.37 22.71
CA ASN A 474 -24.03 -8.13 21.62
C ASN A 474 -23.59 -9.41 20.88
N LYS A 475 -24.52 -10.36 20.69
CA LYS A 475 -24.27 -11.67 20.07
C LYS A 475 -24.54 -11.70 18.56
N LEU A 476 -25.33 -10.78 18.02
CA LEU A 476 -25.68 -10.76 16.59
C LEU A 476 -24.81 -9.79 15.79
N PHE A 477 -24.22 -10.29 14.69
CA PHE A 477 -23.36 -9.54 13.78
C PHE A 477 -23.88 -9.64 12.34
N ILE A 478 -23.48 -8.70 11.49
CA ILE A 478 -23.93 -8.60 10.10
C ILE A 478 -22.78 -8.25 9.16
N LEU A 479 -22.82 -8.84 7.97
CA LEU A 479 -22.09 -8.42 6.79
C LEU A 479 -23.12 -8.03 5.73
N ASP A 480 -23.24 -6.73 5.44
CA ASP A 480 -24.25 -6.17 4.54
C ASP A 480 -23.60 -5.56 3.28
N PHE A 481 -23.93 -6.14 2.12
CA PHE A 481 -23.57 -5.66 0.79
C PHE A 481 -24.80 -5.35 -0.07
N HIS A 482 -26.01 -5.45 0.49
CA HIS A 482 -27.27 -5.21 -0.20
C HIS A 482 -27.29 -3.81 -0.80
N ASP A 483 -27.04 -2.79 0.02
CA ASP A 483 -27.12 -1.40 -0.39
C ASP A 483 -25.98 -0.99 -1.35
N VAL A 484 -24.86 -1.72 -1.32
CA VAL A 484 -23.72 -1.52 -2.24
C VAL A 484 -24.01 -2.07 -3.63
N TYR A 485 -24.64 -3.25 -3.72
CA TYR A 485 -24.86 -3.94 -5.00
C TYR A 485 -26.21 -3.64 -5.65
N LEU A 486 -27.30 -3.50 -4.87
CA LEU A 486 -28.67 -3.39 -5.39
C LEU A 486 -28.85 -2.29 -6.47
N PRO A 487 -28.24 -1.09 -6.37
CA PRO A 487 -28.30 -0.05 -7.42
C PRO A 487 -27.70 -0.45 -8.78
N PHE A 488 -26.91 -1.52 -8.83
CA PHE A 488 -26.20 -1.98 -10.03
C PHE A 488 -26.74 -3.30 -10.60
N LEU A 489 -27.59 -4.02 -9.86
CA LEU A 489 -27.92 -5.43 -10.16
C LEU A 489 -28.58 -5.64 -11.52
N ASP A 490 -29.47 -4.76 -11.99
CA ASP A 490 -30.06 -4.92 -13.33
C ASP A 490 -29.00 -4.87 -14.43
N ARG A 491 -28.06 -3.91 -14.33
CA ARG A 491 -26.97 -3.73 -15.29
C ARG A 491 -25.95 -4.87 -15.20
N ILE A 492 -25.69 -5.38 -14.00
CA ILE A 492 -24.83 -6.55 -13.77
C ILE A 492 -25.48 -7.83 -14.32
N ASN A 493 -26.76 -8.06 -14.03
CA ASN A 493 -27.48 -9.27 -14.41
C ASN A 493 -27.90 -9.29 -15.88
N ALA A 494 -27.94 -8.14 -16.56
CA ALA A 494 -28.09 -8.05 -18.02
C ALA A 494 -26.82 -8.49 -18.80
N GLN A 495 -25.65 -8.60 -18.15
CA GLN A 495 -24.43 -9.07 -18.81
C GLN A 495 -24.40 -10.60 -18.95
N ASP A 496 -23.84 -11.06 -20.07
CA ASP A 496 -23.53 -12.47 -20.27
C ASP A 496 -22.45 -12.97 -19.30
N GLY A 497 -22.65 -14.18 -18.79
CA GLY A 497 -21.71 -14.80 -17.84
C GLY A 497 -21.54 -14.06 -16.50
N ARG A 498 -22.44 -13.14 -16.12
CA ARG A 498 -22.45 -12.42 -14.84
C ARG A 498 -23.82 -12.47 -14.20
N LYS A 499 -23.91 -12.90 -12.94
CA LYS A 499 -25.14 -12.92 -12.15
C LYS A 499 -24.85 -12.67 -10.68
N ALA A 500 -25.64 -11.78 -10.07
CA ALA A 500 -25.41 -11.20 -8.76
C ALA A 500 -26.71 -11.02 -7.98
N TYR A 501 -26.55 -11.00 -6.66
CA TYR A 501 -27.51 -10.52 -5.68
C TYR A 501 -26.84 -9.42 -4.85
N GLY A 502 -27.64 -8.58 -4.20
CA GLY A 502 -27.20 -7.79 -3.05
C GLY A 502 -27.40 -8.63 -1.81
N THR A 503 -26.34 -8.89 -1.04
CA THR A 503 -26.37 -9.92 0.01
C THR A 503 -26.33 -9.35 1.42
N ARG A 504 -27.10 -9.94 2.36
CA ARG A 504 -26.87 -9.79 3.80
C ARG A 504 -26.54 -11.14 4.42
N THR A 505 -25.59 -11.20 5.34
CA THR A 505 -25.32 -12.37 6.17
C THR A 505 -25.42 -12.00 7.65
N ILE A 506 -26.24 -12.70 8.42
CA ILE A 506 -26.28 -12.57 9.88
C ILE A 506 -25.44 -13.70 10.51
N PHE A 507 -24.67 -13.35 11.53
CA PHE A 507 -23.84 -14.25 12.32
C PHE A 507 -24.22 -14.18 13.80
N PHE A 508 -24.03 -15.29 14.52
CA PHE A 508 -24.12 -15.39 15.98
C PHE A 508 -22.72 -15.61 16.57
N LEU A 509 -22.36 -14.84 17.59
CA LEU A 509 -21.13 -15.01 18.38
C LEU A 509 -21.35 -16.07 19.46
N THR A 510 -20.70 -17.21 19.29
CA THR A 510 -20.81 -18.35 20.20
C THR A 510 -20.11 -18.08 21.55
N GLU A 511 -20.42 -18.88 22.56
CA GLU A 511 -19.71 -18.93 23.84
C GLU A 511 -18.21 -19.26 23.69
N LEU A 512 -17.78 -19.80 22.56
CA LEU A 512 -16.39 -20.10 22.23
C LEU A 512 -15.64 -18.90 21.62
N GLY A 513 -16.26 -17.72 21.49
CA GLY A 513 -15.66 -16.53 20.90
C GLY A 513 -15.52 -16.57 19.37
N THR A 514 -16.07 -17.59 18.72
CA THR A 514 -16.11 -17.72 17.25
C THR A 514 -17.49 -17.34 16.71
N LEU A 515 -17.52 -16.81 15.49
CA LEU A 515 -18.76 -16.51 14.77
C LEU A 515 -19.30 -17.74 14.04
N LYS A 516 -20.62 -17.86 13.99
CA LYS A 516 -21.38 -18.86 13.23
C LYS A 516 -22.35 -18.13 12.29
N PRO A 517 -22.41 -18.41 10.98
CA PRO A 517 -23.44 -17.84 10.10
C PRO A 517 -24.80 -18.48 10.43
N ILE A 518 -25.87 -17.68 10.44
CA ILE A 518 -27.22 -18.15 10.82
C ILE A 518 -28.31 -17.83 9.79
N ALA A 519 -28.10 -16.83 8.93
CA ALA A 519 -28.98 -16.55 7.79
C ALA A 519 -28.23 -15.79 6.69
N ILE A 520 -28.59 -16.03 5.44
CA ILE A 520 -28.19 -15.24 4.26
C ILE A 520 -29.45 -14.76 3.54
N GLU A 521 -29.60 -13.46 3.33
CA GLU A 521 -30.55 -12.86 2.39
C GLU A 521 -29.83 -12.61 1.05
N LEU A 522 -30.46 -13.07 -0.04
CA LEU A 522 -30.09 -12.76 -1.41
C LEU A 522 -31.20 -11.91 -2.05
N SER A 523 -30.89 -10.65 -2.39
CA SER A 523 -31.85 -9.69 -2.95
C SER A 523 -31.59 -9.34 -4.41
N LEU A 524 -32.67 -9.12 -5.16
CA LEU A 524 -32.75 -8.60 -6.53
C LEU A 524 -33.68 -7.37 -6.56
N PRO A 525 -33.51 -6.45 -7.52
CA PRO A 525 -34.41 -5.30 -7.68
C PRO A 525 -35.84 -5.76 -8.05
N PRO A 526 -36.87 -4.98 -7.68
CA PRO A 526 -38.26 -5.36 -7.89
C PRO A 526 -38.70 -5.23 -9.35
N VAL A 527 -38.61 -6.33 -10.11
CA VAL A 527 -39.15 -6.42 -11.48
C VAL A 527 -40.66 -6.12 -11.52
N ARG A 528 -41.40 -6.53 -10.48
CA ARG A 528 -42.80 -6.17 -10.21
C ARG A 528 -43.06 -6.11 -8.69
N PRO A 529 -43.99 -5.28 -8.20
CA PRO A 529 -44.41 -5.31 -6.81
C PRO A 529 -44.92 -6.71 -6.40
N GLY A 530 -44.40 -7.26 -5.31
CA GLY A 530 -44.81 -8.57 -4.78
C GLY A 530 -44.20 -9.80 -5.45
N ASP A 531 -43.21 -9.66 -6.34
CA ASP A 531 -42.50 -10.81 -6.91
C ASP A 531 -41.64 -11.52 -5.85
N ALA A 532 -41.97 -12.79 -5.56
CA ALA A 532 -41.28 -13.64 -4.58
C ALA A 532 -39.82 -13.98 -4.95
N ARG A 533 -39.36 -13.65 -6.17
CA ARG A 533 -37.96 -13.78 -6.58
C ARG A 533 -37.06 -12.64 -6.06
N THR A 534 -37.66 -11.55 -5.55
CA THR A 534 -36.93 -10.32 -5.17
C THR A 534 -36.09 -10.44 -3.89
N LYS A 535 -36.53 -11.19 -2.88
CA LYS A 535 -35.77 -11.42 -1.64
C LYS A 535 -35.92 -12.88 -1.23
N ARG A 536 -34.81 -13.61 -1.12
CA ARG A 536 -34.77 -15.02 -0.68
C ARG A 536 -33.86 -15.17 0.52
N VAL A 537 -34.35 -15.85 1.57
CA VAL A 537 -33.54 -16.18 2.75
C VAL A 537 -33.15 -17.65 2.73
N PHE A 538 -31.90 -17.91 3.11
CA PHE A 538 -31.31 -19.22 3.30
C PHE A 538 -30.78 -19.32 4.74
N THR A 539 -30.86 -20.50 5.34
CA THR A 539 -30.40 -20.80 6.70
C THR A 539 -29.49 -22.03 6.69
N PRO A 540 -28.68 -22.25 7.74
CA PRO A 540 -27.92 -23.47 7.94
C PRO A 540 -28.78 -24.75 7.72
N PRO A 541 -28.45 -25.58 6.72
CA PRO A 541 -29.37 -26.58 6.18
C PRO A 541 -29.35 -27.91 6.94
N THR A 542 -30.46 -28.66 6.84
CA THR A 542 -30.66 -29.97 7.47
C THR A 542 -30.72 -31.14 6.48
N ASP A 543 -30.74 -30.87 5.16
CA ASP A 543 -30.79 -31.88 4.10
C ASP A 543 -29.71 -31.68 3.02
N ALA A 544 -29.54 -32.68 2.15
CA ALA A 544 -28.48 -32.70 1.12
C ALA A 544 -28.65 -31.66 0.00
N SER A 545 -29.88 -31.27 -0.35
CA SER A 545 -30.17 -30.23 -1.35
C SER A 545 -29.97 -28.84 -0.74
N GLY A 546 -30.48 -28.64 0.48
CA GLY A 546 -30.24 -27.42 1.27
C GLY A 546 -28.75 -27.12 1.45
N ASN A 547 -27.91 -28.14 1.65
CA ASN A 547 -26.46 -28.01 1.70
C ASN A 547 -25.88 -27.29 0.47
N TRP A 548 -26.26 -27.67 -0.75
CA TRP A 548 -25.72 -27.03 -1.96
C TRP A 548 -26.35 -25.67 -2.26
N LEU A 549 -27.62 -25.45 -1.90
CA LEU A 549 -28.24 -24.11 -1.95
C LEU A 549 -27.55 -23.13 -0.99
N TRP A 550 -27.14 -23.60 0.19
CA TRP A 550 -26.38 -22.82 1.17
C TRP A 550 -24.95 -22.50 0.68
N GLN A 551 -24.23 -23.45 0.07
CA GLN A 551 -22.93 -23.16 -0.54
C GLN A 551 -23.05 -22.13 -1.69
N LEU A 552 -24.11 -22.21 -2.52
CA LEU A 552 -24.39 -21.19 -3.53
C LEU A 552 -24.67 -19.81 -2.92
N ALA A 553 -25.42 -19.74 -1.82
CA ALA A 553 -25.67 -18.49 -1.10
C ALA A 553 -24.36 -17.89 -0.53
N LYS A 554 -23.52 -18.70 0.12
CA LYS A 554 -22.18 -18.29 0.59
C LYS A 554 -21.30 -17.82 -0.57
N ALA A 555 -21.31 -18.49 -1.71
CA ALA A 555 -20.54 -18.07 -2.89
C ALA A 555 -20.95 -16.69 -3.43
N HIS A 556 -22.25 -16.36 -3.41
CA HIS A 556 -22.71 -15.01 -3.75
C HIS A 556 -22.26 -13.95 -2.73
N VAL A 557 -22.29 -14.26 -1.43
CA VAL A 557 -21.73 -13.37 -0.38
C VAL A 557 -20.23 -13.16 -0.59
N CYS A 558 -19.47 -14.23 -0.84
CA CYS A 558 -18.03 -14.14 -1.12
C CYS A 558 -17.72 -13.34 -2.40
N SER A 559 -18.60 -13.35 -3.40
CA SER A 559 -18.42 -12.53 -4.61
C SER A 559 -18.79 -11.06 -4.42
N ASN A 560 -19.78 -10.76 -3.58
CA ASN A 560 -20.01 -9.39 -3.09
C ASN A 560 -18.79 -8.91 -2.28
N ASP A 561 -18.31 -9.72 -1.33
CA ASP A 561 -17.15 -9.43 -0.49
C ASP A 561 -15.87 -9.19 -1.32
N ALA A 562 -15.59 -10.04 -2.30
CA ALA A 562 -14.43 -9.90 -3.17
C ALA A 562 -14.47 -8.60 -3.98
N GLY A 563 -15.64 -8.16 -4.43
CA GLY A 563 -15.81 -6.88 -5.11
C GLY A 563 -15.63 -5.68 -4.18
N VAL A 564 -16.27 -5.66 -3.00
CA VAL A 564 -16.10 -4.55 -2.04
C VAL A 564 -14.66 -4.49 -1.52
N HIS A 565 -14.04 -5.65 -1.26
CA HIS A 565 -12.63 -5.75 -0.92
C HIS A 565 -11.75 -5.04 -1.96
N GLN A 566 -11.81 -5.44 -3.23
CA GLN A 566 -10.91 -4.88 -4.24
C GLN A 566 -11.25 -3.43 -4.59
N LEU A 567 -12.53 -3.10 -4.80
CA LEU A 567 -12.95 -1.82 -5.36
C LEU A 567 -13.06 -0.71 -4.31
N VAL A 568 -13.26 -1.06 -3.04
CA VAL A 568 -13.49 -0.11 -1.95
C VAL A 568 -12.39 -0.20 -0.90
N ASN A 569 -12.20 -1.34 -0.24
CA ASN A 569 -11.25 -1.41 0.88
C ASN A 569 -9.78 -1.40 0.45
N HIS A 570 -9.48 -2.02 -0.69
CA HIS A 570 -8.15 -2.06 -1.27
C HIS A 570 -7.94 -0.83 -2.16
N TRP A 571 -8.49 -0.82 -3.38
CA TRP A 571 -8.24 0.25 -4.36
C TRP A 571 -8.62 1.65 -3.85
N LEU A 572 -9.83 1.85 -3.32
CA LEU A 572 -10.23 3.20 -2.92
C LEU A 572 -9.54 3.67 -1.65
N ARG A 573 -9.61 2.89 -0.57
CA ARG A 573 -9.19 3.30 0.79
C ARG A 573 -7.67 3.27 1.02
N THR A 574 -6.87 2.59 0.19
CA THR A 574 -5.41 2.72 0.21
C THR A 574 -4.88 3.39 -1.05
N HIS A 575 -4.94 2.76 -2.22
CA HIS A 575 -4.30 3.27 -3.45
C HIS A 575 -4.79 4.68 -3.83
N ALA A 576 -6.09 4.83 -4.10
CA ALA A 576 -6.63 6.05 -4.68
C ALA A 576 -6.76 7.19 -3.67
N SER A 577 -7.01 6.92 -2.37
CA SER A 577 -7.09 7.97 -1.35
C SER A 577 -5.73 8.41 -0.79
N VAL A 578 -4.64 7.64 -0.94
CA VAL A 578 -3.29 8.08 -0.53
C VAL A 578 -2.57 8.86 -1.63
N GLU A 579 -2.76 8.51 -2.91
CA GLU A 579 -2.14 9.22 -4.07
C GLU A 579 -2.26 10.76 -4.00
N PRO A 580 -3.41 11.36 -3.67
CA PRO A 580 -3.56 12.80 -3.38
C PRO A 580 -2.55 13.38 -2.38
N PHE A 581 -2.29 12.69 -1.26
CA PHE A 581 -1.38 13.16 -0.22
C PHE A 581 0.08 12.99 -0.62
N THR A 582 0.40 11.94 -1.38
CA THR A 582 1.72 11.73 -1.99
C THR A 582 2.05 12.84 -2.99
N LEU A 583 1.13 13.14 -3.91
CA LEU A 583 1.27 14.24 -4.87
C LEU A 583 1.45 15.58 -4.15
N ALA A 584 0.64 15.87 -3.14
CA ALA A 584 0.76 17.08 -2.34
C ALA A 584 2.11 17.18 -1.62
N ALA A 585 2.60 16.08 -1.04
CA ALA A 585 3.85 16.08 -0.28
C ALA A 585 5.04 16.45 -1.17
N HIS A 586 5.15 15.85 -2.35
CA HIS A 586 6.22 16.13 -3.31
C HIS A 586 6.10 17.52 -3.94
N ARG A 587 4.89 18.10 -3.99
CA ARG A 587 4.66 19.46 -4.49
C ARG A 587 4.94 20.55 -3.46
N GLN A 588 4.59 20.34 -2.19
CA GLN A 588 4.50 21.42 -1.19
C GLN A 588 5.57 21.35 -0.09
N LEU A 589 6.04 20.14 0.26
CA LEU A 589 7.02 19.96 1.33
C LEU A 589 8.43 19.80 0.73
N SER A 590 9.39 20.62 1.16
CA SER A 590 10.78 20.47 0.73
C SER A 590 11.38 19.12 1.15
N ALA A 591 12.39 18.61 0.43
CA ALA A 591 13.19 17.47 0.89
C ALA A 591 13.93 17.71 2.24
N MET A 592 14.05 18.97 2.67
CA MET A 592 14.50 19.36 4.02
C MET A 592 13.39 19.34 5.07
N HIS A 593 12.11 19.31 4.69
CA HIS A 593 10.99 19.40 5.61
C HIS A 593 10.89 18.12 6.47
N PRO A 594 10.76 18.22 7.81
CA PRO A 594 10.70 17.03 8.67
C PRO A 594 9.56 16.10 8.29
N ILE A 595 8.34 16.63 8.09
CA ILE A 595 7.19 15.80 7.67
C ILE A 595 7.40 15.09 6.32
N PHE A 596 8.19 15.65 5.39
CA PHE A 596 8.56 14.94 4.16
C PHE A 596 9.53 13.77 4.44
N LYS A 597 10.52 13.96 5.33
CA LYS A 597 11.45 12.91 5.76
C LYS A 597 10.77 11.78 6.54
N LEU A 598 9.70 12.11 7.29
CA LEU A 598 8.80 11.14 7.91
C LEU A 598 8.05 10.34 6.84
N LEU A 599 7.31 11.01 5.96
CA LEU A 599 6.40 10.37 5.00
C LEU A 599 7.11 9.64 3.84
N LYS A 600 8.34 10.00 3.46
CA LYS A 600 8.99 9.48 2.24
C LYS A 600 8.97 7.94 2.07
N PRO A 601 9.28 7.10 3.08
CA PRO A 601 9.19 5.64 2.93
C PRO A 601 7.76 5.15 2.67
N HIS A 602 6.76 5.88 3.19
CA HIS A 602 5.34 5.56 3.12
C HIS A 602 4.66 6.02 1.82
N MET A 603 5.42 6.63 0.91
CA MET A 603 5.00 7.07 -0.43
C MET A 603 5.68 6.29 -1.57
N ARG A 604 6.68 5.44 -1.24
CA ARG A 604 7.49 4.65 -2.17
C ARG A 604 6.60 3.83 -3.12
N TYR A 605 6.83 3.99 -4.43
CA TYR A 605 6.15 3.30 -5.53
C TYR A 605 4.63 3.53 -5.69
N THR A 606 3.93 4.16 -4.75
CA THR A 606 2.47 4.40 -4.81
C THR A 606 2.02 4.98 -6.16
N LEU A 607 2.82 5.88 -6.76
CA LEU A 607 2.49 6.49 -8.05
C LEU A 607 2.71 5.55 -9.26
N GLU A 608 3.80 4.79 -9.32
CA GLU A 608 4.08 3.84 -10.44
C GLU A 608 3.12 2.64 -10.39
N VAL A 609 2.75 2.16 -9.19
CA VAL A 609 1.77 1.08 -9.08
C VAL A 609 0.35 1.54 -9.41
N ASN A 610 -0.07 2.73 -8.96
CA ASN A 610 -1.37 3.27 -9.35
C ASN A 610 -1.43 3.60 -10.85
N ALA A 611 -0.33 4.06 -11.45
CA ALA A 611 -0.23 4.24 -12.89
C ALA A 611 -0.37 2.90 -13.64
N LEU A 612 0.35 1.85 -13.21
CA LEU A 612 0.23 0.51 -13.80
C LEU A 612 -1.19 -0.07 -13.61
N ALA A 613 -1.84 0.17 -12.47
CA ALA A 613 -3.22 -0.23 -12.23
C ALA A 613 -4.20 0.47 -13.19
N ARG A 614 -4.05 1.78 -13.42
CA ARG A 614 -4.80 2.49 -14.49
C ARG A 614 -4.45 1.98 -15.89
N GLN A 615 -3.26 1.39 -16.08
CA GLN A 615 -2.84 0.86 -17.37
C GLN A 615 -3.44 -0.52 -17.70
N ILE A 616 -3.43 -1.48 -16.78
CA ILE A 616 -3.78 -2.89 -17.08
C ILE A 616 -4.84 -3.51 -16.15
N LEU A 617 -5.12 -2.89 -14.99
CA LEU A 617 -5.90 -3.51 -13.91
C LEU A 617 -7.36 -3.02 -13.91
N ILE A 618 -7.57 -1.71 -13.84
CA ILE A 618 -8.88 -1.05 -13.65
C ILE A 618 -9.38 -0.26 -14.88
N ASN A 619 -8.71 -0.37 -16.02
CA ASN A 619 -9.16 0.21 -17.29
C ASN A 619 -10.36 -0.57 -17.88
N GLY A 620 -11.02 0.05 -18.87
CA GLY A 620 -12.05 -0.61 -19.68
C GLY A 620 -11.50 -1.84 -20.38
N GLY A 621 -12.12 -3.00 -20.16
CA GLY A 621 -11.64 -4.31 -20.63
C GLY A 621 -10.41 -4.84 -19.87
N GLY A 622 -9.99 -4.18 -18.79
CA GLY A 622 -8.88 -4.59 -17.93
C GLY A 622 -9.18 -5.83 -17.10
N VAL A 623 -8.19 -6.24 -16.30
CA VAL A 623 -8.25 -7.45 -15.47
C VAL A 623 -9.43 -7.45 -14.50
N ILE A 624 -9.68 -6.35 -13.79
CA ILE A 624 -10.70 -6.29 -12.73
C ILE A 624 -12.11 -6.37 -13.32
N GLU A 625 -12.39 -5.66 -14.42
CA GLU A 625 -13.66 -5.79 -15.12
C GLU A 625 -13.85 -7.21 -15.67
N SER A 626 -12.79 -7.81 -16.22
CA SER A 626 -12.83 -9.16 -16.81
C SER A 626 -13.05 -10.26 -15.76
N GLY A 627 -12.45 -10.12 -14.56
CA GLY A 627 -12.41 -11.12 -13.51
C GLY A 627 -13.48 -11.02 -12.42
N PHE A 628 -14.17 -9.88 -12.26
CA PHE A 628 -15.15 -9.66 -11.18
C PHE A 628 -16.59 -9.52 -11.69
N THR A 629 -17.53 -9.88 -10.81
CA THR A 629 -18.99 -9.83 -11.07
C THR A 629 -19.51 -8.50 -11.64
N PRO A 630 -19.08 -7.30 -11.19
CA PRO A 630 -19.67 -6.05 -11.72
C PRO A 630 -19.36 -5.74 -13.18
N GLY A 631 -18.26 -6.30 -13.75
CA GLY A 631 -17.86 -6.01 -15.12
C GLY A 631 -17.46 -4.53 -15.29
N PRO A 632 -17.92 -3.85 -16.36
CA PRO A 632 -17.67 -2.42 -16.60
C PRO A 632 -18.08 -1.46 -15.49
N PHE A 633 -18.88 -1.91 -14.51
CA PHE A 633 -19.42 -1.08 -13.43
C PHE A 633 -18.56 -1.12 -12.16
N CYS A 634 -17.45 -1.85 -12.16
CA CYS A 634 -16.48 -1.93 -11.05
C CYS A 634 -16.09 -0.55 -10.51
N MET A 635 -15.73 0.39 -11.39
CA MET A 635 -15.31 1.73 -10.95
C MET A 635 -16.47 2.67 -10.59
N GLU A 636 -17.69 2.41 -11.07
CA GLU A 636 -18.88 3.14 -10.61
C GLU A 636 -19.24 2.78 -9.16
N ILE A 637 -19.08 1.51 -8.77
CA ILE A 637 -19.22 1.06 -7.36
C ILE A 637 -18.16 1.74 -6.48
N SER A 638 -16.90 1.82 -6.95
CA SER A 638 -15.82 2.52 -6.24
C SER A 638 -16.15 4.02 -6.05
N ALA A 639 -16.65 4.70 -7.09
CA ALA A 639 -17.05 6.11 -6.99
C ALA A 639 -18.29 6.35 -6.11
N ALA A 640 -19.25 5.42 -6.10
CA ALA A 640 -20.39 5.46 -5.18
C ALA A 640 -19.92 5.31 -3.72
N ALA A 641 -19.06 4.33 -3.43
CA ALA A 641 -18.50 4.12 -2.10
C ALA A 641 -17.65 5.32 -1.63
N TYR A 642 -16.89 5.96 -2.54
CA TYR A 642 -16.23 7.23 -2.23
C TYR A 642 -17.26 8.29 -1.84
N ARG A 643 -18.22 8.61 -2.72
CA ARG A 643 -19.25 9.62 -2.49
C ARG A 643 -19.96 9.43 -1.14
N ASP A 644 -20.50 8.23 -0.90
CA ASP A 644 -21.51 8.00 0.15
C ASP A 644 -20.92 7.48 1.47
N HIS A 645 -19.72 6.89 1.48
CA HIS A 645 -19.17 6.21 2.66
C HIS A 645 -17.77 6.71 3.07
N TRP A 646 -16.88 6.99 2.12
CA TRP A 646 -15.50 7.38 2.44
C TRP A 646 -15.40 8.73 3.16
N ARG A 647 -14.63 8.76 4.24
CA ARG A 647 -14.19 9.98 4.94
C ARG A 647 -12.92 9.74 5.76
N PHE A 648 -12.03 10.74 5.78
CA PHE A 648 -10.68 10.61 6.33
C PHE A 648 -10.63 10.43 7.86
N ASP A 649 -11.53 11.09 8.60
CA ASP A 649 -11.68 10.98 10.06
C ASP A 649 -12.02 9.57 10.55
N GLN A 650 -12.47 8.67 9.67
CA GLN A 650 -12.85 7.30 10.00
C GLN A 650 -11.97 6.23 9.32
N GLU A 651 -10.82 6.64 8.75
CA GLU A 651 -9.79 5.73 8.24
C GLU A 651 -8.72 5.37 9.29
N ALA A 652 -8.65 6.11 10.41
CA ALA A 652 -7.87 5.72 11.57
C ALA A 652 -8.41 4.42 12.17
N LEU A 653 -7.58 3.40 12.46
CA LEU A 653 -8.08 2.10 12.94
C LEU A 653 -8.99 2.19 14.18
N PRO A 654 -8.66 2.97 15.24
CA PRO A 654 -9.58 3.22 16.34
C PRO A 654 -10.91 3.81 15.87
N ALA A 655 -10.89 4.77 14.95
CA ALA A 655 -12.09 5.42 14.41
C ALA A 655 -12.88 4.55 13.42
N ASP A 656 -12.26 3.56 12.78
CA ASP A 656 -12.95 2.54 11.98
C ASP A 656 -13.69 1.54 12.89
N LEU A 657 -12.99 1.02 13.91
CA LEU A 657 -13.57 0.17 14.95
C LEU A 657 -14.65 0.91 15.77
N ILE A 658 -14.51 2.24 15.93
CA ILE A 658 -15.47 3.12 16.62
C ILE A 658 -16.59 3.63 15.71
N ARG A 659 -16.39 3.84 14.40
CA ARG A 659 -17.50 4.00 13.45
C ARG A 659 -18.38 2.76 13.49
N ARG A 660 -17.72 1.60 13.57
CA ARG A 660 -18.33 0.31 13.85
C ARG A 660 -18.56 0.07 15.36
N GLN A 661 -18.52 1.05 16.28
CA GLN A 661 -18.95 0.93 17.72
C GLN A 661 -20.47 0.79 17.87
N VAL A 662 -21.17 1.01 16.77
CA VAL A 662 -22.32 0.23 16.33
C VAL A 662 -21.97 -1.29 16.22
N GLY A 663 -21.06 -1.83 17.06
CA GLY A 663 -20.68 -3.24 17.07
C GLY A 663 -19.31 -3.80 17.47
N MET A 664 -18.16 -3.16 17.22
CA MET A 664 -16.88 -3.88 17.09
C MET A 664 -15.84 -3.51 18.16
N ALA A 665 -15.82 -2.26 18.61
CA ALA A 665 -15.07 -1.82 19.80
C ALA A 665 -15.84 -0.74 20.57
N VAL A 666 -15.43 -0.48 21.81
CA VAL A 666 -15.82 0.70 22.60
C VAL A 666 -14.57 1.38 23.16
N GLU A 667 -14.62 2.70 23.39
CA GLU A 667 -13.60 3.39 24.19
C GLU A 667 -13.56 2.83 25.62
N ASP A 668 -12.37 2.43 26.08
CA ASP A 668 -12.14 1.93 27.43
C ASP A 668 -10.68 2.19 27.83
N LYS A 669 -10.47 3.27 28.60
CA LYS A 669 -9.13 3.72 29.04
C LYS A 669 -8.45 2.76 30.04
N THR A 670 -9.11 1.67 30.44
CA THR A 670 -8.48 0.60 31.23
C THR A 670 -7.82 -0.47 30.37
N GLN A 671 -8.15 -0.54 29.08
CA GLN A 671 -7.60 -1.53 28.15
C GLN A 671 -6.32 -1.05 27.47
N PRO A 672 -5.46 -1.99 27.02
CA PRO A 672 -4.43 -1.69 26.03
C PRO A 672 -5.01 -0.92 24.85
N HIS A 673 -4.27 0.06 24.33
CA HIS A 673 -4.68 0.91 23.20
C HIS A 673 -5.94 1.76 23.45
N GLY A 674 -6.50 1.79 24.67
CA GLY A 674 -7.66 2.58 25.05
C GLY A 674 -9.00 2.08 24.49
N LEU A 675 -9.06 0.86 23.95
CA LEU A 675 -10.25 0.26 23.34
C LEU A 675 -10.53 -1.13 23.92
N ARG A 676 -11.81 -1.43 24.14
CA ARG A 676 -12.28 -2.81 24.38
C ARG A 676 -13.01 -3.33 23.15
N LEU A 677 -12.48 -4.38 22.53
CA LEU A 677 -13.16 -5.06 21.42
C LEU A 677 -14.43 -5.76 21.92
N VAL A 678 -15.46 -5.85 21.06
CA VAL A 678 -16.70 -6.59 21.34
C VAL A 678 -16.52 -8.09 21.02
N ILE A 679 -15.69 -8.42 20.03
CA ILE A 679 -15.18 -9.77 19.79
C ILE A 679 -13.72 -9.79 20.26
N GLU A 680 -13.46 -10.45 21.40
CA GLU A 680 -12.14 -10.45 22.06
C GLU A 680 -11.04 -11.03 21.16
N ASP A 681 -11.31 -12.11 20.43
CA ASP A 681 -10.38 -12.73 19.48
C ASP A 681 -10.68 -12.36 18.01
N TYR A 682 -10.86 -11.07 17.73
CA TYR A 682 -10.91 -10.51 16.37
C TYR A 682 -9.47 -10.25 15.88
N PRO A 683 -8.86 -11.09 15.01
CA PRO A 683 -7.41 -11.09 14.82
C PRO A 683 -6.86 -9.82 14.15
N TYR A 684 -7.53 -9.34 13.09
CA TYR A 684 -7.20 -8.06 12.43
C TYR A 684 -7.17 -6.89 13.42
N ALA A 685 -8.21 -6.73 14.24
CA ALA A 685 -8.33 -5.60 15.16
C ALA A 685 -7.31 -5.69 16.31
N ASN A 686 -7.13 -6.88 16.89
CA ASN A 686 -6.16 -7.11 17.96
C ASN A 686 -4.74 -6.71 17.53
N ASP A 687 -4.32 -7.10 16.32
CA ASP A 687 -2.94 -6.92 15.88
C ASP A 687 -2.72 -5.56 15.22
N GLY A 688 -3.72 -5.08 14.47
CA GLY A 688 -3.72 -3.72 13.93
C GLY A 688 -3.56 -2.67 15.03
N LEU A 689 -4.16 -2.88 16.21
CA LEU A 689 -4.00 -1.94 17.34
C LEU A 689 -2.57 -1.92 17.93
N LEU A 690 -1.82 -3.02 17.84
CA LEU A 690 -0.38 -3.01 18.21
C LEU A 690 0.39 -2.09 17.25
N LEU A 691 0.23 -2.28 15.94
CA LEU A 691 0.95 -1.51 14.92
C LEU A 691 0.49 -0.05 14.90
N TRP A 692 -0.82 0.20 15.01
CA TRP A 692 -1.39 1.54 15.14
C TRP A 692 -0.74 2.30 16.30
N SER A 693 -0.65 1.70 17.50
CA SER A 693 -0.04 2.36 18.66
C SER A 693 1.46 2.57 18.51
N ALA A 694 2.19 1.66 17.85
CA ALA A 694 3.60 1.87 17.54
C ALA A 694 3.79 3.05 16.56
N ILE A 695 2.99 3.11 15.49
CA ILE A 695 2.99 4.23 14.52
C ILE A 695 2.61 5.54 15.22
N GLN A 696 1.55 5.53 16.05
CA GLN A 696 1.08 6.72 16.76
C GLN A 696 2.15 7.27 17.71
N SER A 697 2.76 6.43 18.54
CA SER A 697 3.83 6.83 19.47
C SER A 697 5.04 7.43 18.73
N TRP A 698 5.44 6.80 17.62
CA TRP A 698 6.50 7.30 16.73
C TRP A 698 6.17 8.67 16.13
N VAL A 699 4.97 8.81 15.58
CA VAL A 699 4.50 10.05 14.96
C VAL A 699 4.35 11.17 15.99
N GLU A 700 3.79 10.91 17.16
CA GLU A 700 3.64 11.89 18.24
C GLU A 700 5.01 12.37 18.76
N THR A 701 5.97 11.45 18.93
CA THR A 701 7.37 11.78 19.28
C THR A 701 8.02 12.64 18.19
N TYR A 702 7.90 12.24 16.92
CA TYR A 702 8.49 12.95 15.79
C TYR A 702 7.89 14.35 15.59
N VAL A 703 6.56 14.49 15.74
CA VAL A 703 5.87 15.77 15.63
C VAL A 703 6.25 16.70 16.79
N ALA A 704 6.33 16.20 18.02
CA ALA A 704 6.70 16.99 19.19
C ALA A 704 8.12 17.60 19.10
N ALA A 705 9.05 16.90 18.43
CA ALA A 705 10.42 17.39 18.22
C ALA A 705 10.49 18.66 17.34
N TYR A 706 9.58 18.82 16.38
CA TYR A 706 9.57 19.97 15.46
C TYR A 706 8.47 20.99 15.72
N TYR A 707 7.33 20.58 16.30
CA TYR A 707 6.14 21.41 16.49
C TYR A 707 5.74 21.47 17.98
N SER A 708 6.37 22.37 18.72
CA SER A 708 6.20 22.49 20.18
C SER A 708 4.87 23.11 20.63
N ASN A 709 4.07 23.65 19.72
CA ASN A 709 2.74 24.23 19.98
C ASN A 709 1.94 24.44 18.67
N ASP A 710 0.69 24.86 18.81
CA ASP A 710 -0.25 25.14 17.73
C ASP A 710 0.24 26.24 16.76
N GLU A 711 0.89 27.30 17.27
CA GLU A 711 1.42 28.39 16.42
C GLU A 711 2.54 27.89 15.50
N ALA A 712 3.36 26.93 15.95
CA ALA A 712 4.37 26.29 15.10
C ALA A 712 3.75 25.50 13.93
N VAL A 713 2.59 24.86 14.14
CA VAL A 713 1.85 24.13 13.09
C VAL A 713 1.12 25.09 12.15
N GLN A 714 0.52 26.15 12.69
CA GLN A 714 -0.26 27.13 11.91
C GLN A 714 0.62 28.09 11.10
N SER A 715 1.84 28.37 11.54
CA SER A 715 2.80 29.25 10.83
C SER A 715 3.66 28.53 9.78
N ASP A 716 3.61 27.20 9.71
CA ASP A 716 4.32 26.40 8.71
C ASP A 716 3.60 26.46 7.35
N SER A 717 4.06 27.36 6.48
CA SER A 717 3.44 27.59 5.18
C SER A 717 3.57 26.44 4.17
N GLU A 718 4.56 25.55 4.32
CA GLU A 718 4.68 24.34 3.48
C GLU A 718 3.70 23.28 3.97
N LEU A 719 3.63 23.03 5.28
CA LEU A 719 2.68 22.10 5.88
C LEU A 719 1.22 22.48 5.62
N GLN A 720 0.86 23.76 5.81
CA GLN A 720 -0.50 24.25 5.56
C GLN A 720 -0.84 24.20 4.06
N SER A 721 0.13 24.43 3.17
CA SER A 721 -0.08 24.31 1.72
C SER A 721 -0.19 22.85 1.26
N TRP A 722 0.58 21.92 1.84
CA TRP A 722 0.47 20.47 1.64
C TRP A 722 -0.94 19.98 1.90
N TYR A 723 -1.43 20.19 3.11
CA TYR A 723 -2.73 19.68 3.52
C TYR A 723 -3.88 20.38 2.82
N SER A 724 -3.80 21.71 2.64
CA SER A 724 -4.79 22.47 1.87
C SER A 724 -4.88 22.00 0.42
N GLU A 725 -3.77 21.69 -0.25
CA GLU A 725 -3.80 21.20 -1.63
C GLU A 725 -4.31 19.74 -1.71
N ALA A 726 -3.91 18.87 -0.77
CA ALA A 726 -4.43 17.50 -0.69
C ALA A 726 -5.96 17.47 -0.53
N VAL A 727 -6.52 18.35 0.31
CA VAL A 727 -7.98 18.45 0.52
C VAL A 727 -8.68 19.16 -0.64
N ASN A 728 -8.22 20.35 -1.04
CA ASN A 728 -8.94 21.21 -1.98
C ASN A 728 -8.75 20.86 -3.46
N VAL A 729 -7.63 20.22 -3.81
CA VAL A 729 -7.34 19.76 -5.18
C VAL A 729 -7.36 18.24 -5.25
N GLY A 730 -6.58 17.57 -4.40
CA GLY A 730 -6.47 16.11 -4.40
C GLY A 730 -7.79 15.38 -4.09
N HIS A 731 -8.54 15.87 -3.11
CA HIS A 731 -9.89 15.40 -2.74
C HIS A 731 -10.97 16.45 -3.04
N ALA A 732 -10.79 17.23 -4.11
CA ALA A 732 -11.63 18.40 -4.44
C ALA A 732 -13.14 18.18 -4.31
N ASP A 733 -13.66 17.00 -4.66
CA ASP A 733 -15.10 16.70 -4.63
C ASP A 733 -15.67 16.54 -3.20
N LYS A 734 -14.80 16.42 -2.18
CA LYS A 734 -15.13 16.38 -0.75
C LYS A 734 -14.51 17.53 0.05
N ARG A 735 -13.90 18.52 -0.59
CA ARG A 735 -13.20 19.65 0.07
C ARG A 735 -14.04 20.43 1.09
N HIS A 736 -15.35 20.45 0.92
CA HIS A 736 -16.31 21.16 1.80
C HIS A 736 -16.90 20.27 2.91
N ALA A 737 -16.42 19.03 3.08
CA ALA A 737 -16.94 18.13 4.09
C ALA A 737 -16.50 18.58 5.51
N PRO A 738 -17.42 18.63 6.50
CA PRO A 738 -17.14 19.23 7.81
C PRO A 738 -16.27 18.38 8.74
N TRP A 739 -15.91 17.16 8.32
CA TRP A 739 -15.16 16.19 9.10
C TRP A 739 -13.65 16.20 8.82
N TRP A 740 -13.16 17.00 7.88
CA TRP A 740 -11.72 17.18 7.68
C TRP A 740 -11.07 17.77 8.94
N PRO A 741 -10.01 17.15 9.50
CA PRO A 741 -9.15 17.80 10.50
C PRO A 741 -8.68 19.18 10.03
N ARG A 742 -8.50 20.15 10.93
CA ARG A 742 -8.06 21.50 10.54
C ARG A 742 -6.54 21.61 10.37
N LEU A 743 -5.78 20.61 10.80
CA LEU A 743 -4.32 20.62 10.90
C LEU A 743 -3.78 21.86 11.64
N SER A 744 -4.41 22.17 12.77
CA SER A 744 -4.21 23.41 13.54
C SER A 744 -3.43 23.25 14.84
N SER A 745 -3.10 22.01 15.22
CA SER A 745 -2.33 21.68 16.43
C SER A 745 -1.39 20.48 16.20
N PRO A 746 -0.35 20.26 17.03
CA PRO A 746 0.49 19.07 16.96
C PRO A 746 -0.31 17.76 17.06
N ALA A 747 -1.39 17.74 17.86
CA ALA A 747 -2.25 16.55 17.99
C ALA A 747 -3.08 16.28 16.72
N GLU A 748 -3.63 17.32 16.08
CA GLU A 748 -4.31 17.15 14.79
C GLU A 748 -3.33 16.69 13.69
N LEU A 749 -2.11 17.22 13.69
CA LEU A 749 -1.03 16.81 12.79
C LEU A 749 -0.62 15.35 12.99
N SER A 750 -0.38 14.91 14.23
CA SER A 750 -0.07 13.52 14.56
C SER A 750 -1.18 12.56 14.16
N SER A 751 -2.44 12.93 14.35
CA SER A 751 -3.60 12.12 13.94
C SER A 751 -3.66 11.92 12.41
N VAL A 752 -3.47 13.00 11.62
CA VAL A 752 -3.41 12.92 10.16
C VAL A 752 -2.26 12.05 9.68
N LEU A 753 -1.06 12.23 10.24
CA LEU A 753 0.13 11.48 9.85
C LEU A 753 0.07 10.00 10.24
N THR A 754 -0.44 9.69 11.45
CA THR A 754 -0.68 8.30 11.89
C THR A 754 -1.66 7.59 10.96
N THR A 755 -2.74 8.27 10.57
CA THR A 755 -3.74 7.75 9.63
C THR A 755 -3.15 7.47 8.25
N LEU A 756 -2.34 8.40 7.70
CA LEU A 756 -1.68 8.19 6.41
C LEU A 756 -0.67 7.03 6.44
N ILE A 757 0.15 6.94 7.49
CA ILE A 757 1.12 5.84 7.62
C ILE A 757 0.40 4.50 7.83
N TRP A 758 -0.68 4.45 8.61
CA TRP A 758 -1.54 3.28 8.77
C TRP A 758 -2.12 2.81 7.43
N LEU A 759 -2.70 3.73 6.65
CA LEU A 759 -3.27 3.43 5.33
C LEU A 759 -2.22 2.90 4.35
N SER A 760 -1.04 3.55 4.30
CA SER A 760 0.07 3.14 3.44
C SER A 760 0.69 1.79 3.81
N SER A 761 0.65 1.39 5.09
CA SER A 761 1.36 0.20 5.58
C SER A 761 0.43 -0.93 6.01
N ALA A 762 0.07 -1.00 7.29
CA ALA A 762 -0.66 -2.11 7.89
C ALA A 762 -2.07 -2.31 7.31
N GLN A 763 -2.79 -1.24 6.96
CA GLN A 763 -4.08 -1.36 6.29
C GLN A 763 -3.94 -2.05 4.93
N HIS A 764 -3.07 -1.51 4.06
CA HIS A 764 -2.80 -2.07 2.75
C HIS A 764 -2.31 -3.51 2.83
N ALA A 765 -1.32 -3.79 3.69
CA ALA A 765 -0.77 -5.13 3.86
C ALA A 765 -1.84 -6.17 4.25
N SER A 766 -2.72 -5.81 5.19
CA SER A 766 -3.80 -6.68 5.66
C SER A 766 -4.86 -7.03 4.61
N LEU A 767 -4.97 -6.22 3.55
CA LEU A 767 -5.91 -6.40 2.45
C LEU A 767 -5.24 -6.97 1.18
N ASN A 768 -3.93 -6.79 1.03
CA ASN A 768 -3.18 -7.18 -0.17
C ASN A 768 -2.56 -8.58 -0.07
N PHE A 769 -1.70 -8.84 0.93
CA PHE A 769 -0.84 -10.04 0.89
C PHE A 769 -1.55 -11.37 1.20
N GLY A 770 -2.82 -11.31 1.60
CA GLY A 770 -3.68 -12.47 1.77
C GLY A 770 -4.37 -12.93 0.48
N GLN A 771 -4.35 -12.14 -0.60
CA GLN A 771 -5.18 -12.39 -1.79
C GLN A 771 -4.97 -13.79 -2.39
N TYR A 772 -3.74 -14.19 -2.68
CA TYR A 772 -3.45 -15.53 -3.20
C TYR A 772 -3.50 -16.60 -2.10
N PRO A 773 -2.83 -16.46 -0.93
CA PRO A 773 -2.87 -17.46 0.15
C PRO A 773 -4.28 -17.89 0.58
N LEU A 774 -5.22 -16.95 0.63
CA LEU A 774 -6.58 -17.19 1.13
C LEU A 774 -7.65 -17.20 0.02
N GLY A 775 -7.39 -16.57 -1.13
CA GLY A 775 -8.34 -16.44 -2.24
C GLY A 775 -7.99 -17.26 -3.49
N GLY A 776 -6.78 -17.81 -3.59
CA GLY A 776 -6.33 -18.59 -4.74
C GLY A 776 -7.11 -19.88 -4.98
N TYR A 777 -7.79 -20.43 -3.96
CA TYR A 777 -8.73 -21.53 -4.14
C TYR A 777 -10.14 -20.98 -4.41
N ILE A 778 -10.48 -20.87 -5.70
CA ILE A 778 -11.70 -20.17 -6.18
C ILE A 778 -13.01 -20.56 -5.46
N PRO A 779 -13.30 -21.82 -5.10
CA PRO A 779 -14.49 -22.17 -4.32
C PRO A 779 -14.60 -21.53 -2.93
N ASN A 780 -13.50 -21.09 -2.32
CA ASN A 780 -13.51 -20.36 -1.05
C ASN A 780 -14.03 -18.92 -1.21
N ARG A 781 -13.54 -18.22 -2.25
CA ARG A 781 -13.81 -16.79 -2.44
C ARG A 781 -13.89 -16.42 -3.93
N PRO A 782 -14.96 -16.80 -4.63
CA PRO A 782 -15.09 -16.57 -6.07
C PRO A 782 -15.29 -15.06 -6.37
N PRO A 783 -14.44 -14.42 -7.21
CA PRO A 783 -14.59 -13.01 -7.56
C PRO A 783 -15.78 -12.75 -8.51
N LEU A 784 -16.17 -13.77 -9.28
CA LEU A 784 -17.21 -13.73 -10.30
C LEU A 784 -18.21 -14.87 -10.10
N MET A 785 -19.50 -14.53 -10.12
CA MET A 785 -20.61 -15.49 -10.20
C MET A 785 -21.32 -15.37 -11.55
N ARG A 786 -21.64 -16.52 -12.17
CA ARG A 786 -22.20 -16.63 -13.53
C ARG A 786 -23.66 -17.08 -13.59
N ARG A 787 -24.19 -17.64 -12.49
CA ARG A 787 -25.57 -18.12 -12.34
C ARG A 787 -26.21 -17.50 -11.10
N LEU A 788 -27.55 -17.47 -11.08
CA LEU A 788 -28.34 -17.20 -9.87
C LEU A 788 -28.58 -18.52 -9.11
N VAL A 789 -29.07 -18.44 -7.87
CA VAL A 789 -29.47 -19.65 -7.13
C VAL A 789 -30.78 -20.19 -7.72
N PRO A 790 -30.88 -21.47 -8.11
CA PRO A 790 -32.07 -22.00 -8.76
C PRO A 790 -33.27 -22.03 -7.81
N MET A 791 -34.49 -22.15 -8.36
CA MET A 791 -35.75 -22.13 -7.63
C MET A 791 -36.64 -23.30 -8.07
N GLU A 792 -37.38 -23.90 -7.14
CA GLU A 792 -38.30 -24.99 -7.46
C GLU A 792 -39.31 -24.58 -8.54
N GLY A 793 -39.45 -25.44 -9.56
CA GLY A 793 -40.24 -25.17 -10.77
C GLY A 793 -39.46 -24.54 -11.94
N ASP A 794 -38.27 -23.97 -11.73
CA ASP A 794 -37.42 -23.50 -12.84
C ASP A 794 -36.66 -24.67 -13.50
N PRO A 795 -36.47 -24.68 -14.84
CA PRO A 795 -35.72 -25.73 -15.54
C PRO A 795 -34.28 -25.93 -15.04
N GLU A 796 -33.65 -24.90 -14.47
CA GLU A 796 -32.30 -25.00 -13.88
C GLU A 796 -32.30 -25.81 -12.57
N TYR A 797 -33.42 -25.90 -11.86
CA TYR A 797 -33.49 -26.63 -10.59
C TYR A 797 -33.39 -28.15 -10.79
N GLU A 798 -33.96 -28.72 -11.86
CA GLU A 798 -33.78 -30.15 -12.15
C GLU A 798 -32.34 -30.49 -12.58
N HIS A 799 -31.64 -29.55 -13.24
CA HIS A 799 -30.20 -29.69 -13.50
C HIS A 799 -29.38 -29.67 -12.19
N PHE A 800 -29.72 -28.75 -11.28
CA PHE A 800 -29.15 -28.67 -9.94
C PHE A 800 -29.40 -29.94 -9.10
N ARG A 801 -30.61 -30.51 -9.13
CA ARG A 801 -30.94 -31.75 -8.41
C ARG A 801 -30.20 -32.97 -8.97
N ALA A 802 -30.01 -33.02 -10.30
CA ALA A 802 -29.31 -34.12 -10.95
C ALA A 802 -27.80 -34.12 -10.67
N ASP A 803 -27.17 -32.94 -10.64
CA ASP A 803 -25.74 -32.78 -10.33
C ASP A 803 -25.45 -31.41 -9.68
N PRO A 804 -25.59 -31.28 -8.35
CA PRO A 804 -25.44 -30.00 -7.66
C PRO A 804 -23.97 -29.55 -7.60
N VAL A 805 -23.02 -30.49 -7.68
CA VAL A 805 -21.57 -30.21 -7.74
C VAL A 805 -21.23 -29.49 -9.04
N LYS A 806 -21.67 -30.04 -10.17
CA LYS A 806 -21.49 -29.44 -11.49
C LYS A 806 -22.27 -28.14 -11.64
N PHE A 807 -23.48 -28.06 -11.07
CA PHE A 807 -24.22 -26.80 -11.04
C PHE A 807 -23.42 -25.71 -10.32
N PHE A 808 -22.92 -25.99 -9.11
CA PHE A 808 -22.07 -25.09 -8.33
C PHE A 808 -20.83 -24.65 -9.12
N LEU A 809 -20.08 -25.58 -9.70
CA LEU A 809 -18.89 -25.27 -10.52
C LEU A 809 -19.22 -24.44 -11.78
N SER A 810 -20.40 -24.63 -12.39
CA SER A 810 -20.86 -23.80 -13.51
C SER A 810 -21.36 -22.39 -13.08
N ALA A 811 -21.62 -22.18 -11.78
CA ALA A 811 -21.91 -20.87 -11.21
C ALA A 811 -20.62 -20.09 -10.87
N LEU A 812 -19.56 -20.79 -10.45
CA LEU A 812 -18.21 -20.23 -10.24
C LEU A 812 -17.54 -19.82 -11.57
N PRO A 813 -16.42 -19.06 -11.57
CA PRO A 813 -15.71 -18.67 -12.80
C PRO A 813 -15.29 -19.88 -13.66
N SER A 814 -15.30 -19.70 -14.99
CA SER A 814 -14.77 -20.70 -15.95
C SER A 814 -13.26 -20.92 -15.76
N LEU A 815 -12.71 -22.01 -16.32
CA LEU A 815 -11.29 -22.36 -16.18
C LEU A 815 -10.35 -21.19 -16.52
N THR A 816 -10.57 -20.53 -17.66
CA THR A 816 -9.75 -19.39 -18.09
C THR A 816 -9.90 -18.19 -17.16
N GLN A 817 -11.12 -17.89 -16.68
CA GLN A 817 -11.34 -16.77 -15.76
C GLN A 817 -10.67 -17.02 -14.40
N ALA A 818 -10.74 -18.26 -13.91
CA ALA A 818 -10.07 -18.69 -12.70
C ALA A 818 -8.55 -18.55 -12.80
N THR A 819 -7.91 -19.08 -13.85
CA THR A 819 -6.45 -18.97 -14.03
C THR A 819 -5.98 -17.54 -14.22
N THR A 820 -6.71 -16.73 -15.00
CA THR A 820 -6.43 -15.29 -15.17
C THR A 820 -6.45 -14.55 -13.84
N PHE A 821 -7.50 -14.76 -13.04
CA PHE A 821 -7.60 -14.14 -11.72
C PHE A 821 -6.48 -14.61 -10.78
N MET A 822 -6.27 -15.93 -10.67
CA MET A 822 -5.24 -16.55 -9.82
C MET A 822 -3.85 -15.98 -10.10
N THR A 823 -3.44 -15.86 -11.37
CA THR A 823 -2.09 -15.35 -11.71
C THR A 823 -1.91 -13.86 -11.43
N VAL A 824 -3.00 -13.08 -11.41
CA VAL A 824 -2.95 -11.67 -10.99
C VAL A 824 -2.77 -11.58 -9.49
N ILE A 825 -3.62 -12.24 -8.70
CA ILE A 825 -3.50 -12.18 -7.22
C ILE A 825 -2.21 -12.84 -6.71
N ASP A 826 -1.66 -13.82 -7.43
CA ASP A 826 -0.31 -14.38 -7.23
C ASP A 826 0.76 -13.27 -7.32
N THR A 827 0.72 -12.49 -8.40
CA THR A 827 1.62 -11.35 -8.61
C THR A 827 1.42 -10.26 -7.54
N LEU A 828 0.17 -9.92 -7.20
CA LEU A 828 -0.14 -8.88 -6.21
C LEU A 828 0.22 -9.29 -4.77
N SER A 829 0.18 -10.59 -4.45
CA SER A 829 0.56 -11.12 -3.13
C SER A 829 2.08 -11.31 -2.97
N THR A 830 2.88 -10.93 -3.97
CA THR A 830 4.33 -11.17 -3.97
C THR A 830 5.11 -9.96 -3.43
N HIS A 831 5.84 -10.16 -2.33
CA HIS A 831 6.86 -9.22 -1.86
C HIS A 831 8.08 -9.25 -2.79
N SER A 832 8.61 -8.08 -3.12
CA SER A 832 9.80 -7.96 -3.97
C SER A 832 11.10 -8.16 -3.19
N VAL A 833 12.20 -8.38 -3.92
CA VAL A 833 13.55 -8.49 -3.33
C VAL A 833 14.10 -7.15 -2.83
N ASP A 834 13.44 -6.04 -3.18
CA ASP A 834 13.73 -4.67 -2.78
C ASP A 834 12.62 -4.07 -1.90
N GLU A 835 11.80 -4.89 -1.24
CA GLU A 835 10.73 -4.38 -0.38
C GLU A 835 11.27 -3.80 0.95
N GLU A 836 10.65 -2.72 1.43
CA GLU A 836 11.03 -2.03 2.67
C GLU A 836 9.91 -2.16 3.70
N TYR A 837 10.15 -2.84 4.83
CA TYR A 837 9.11 -3.13 5.82
C TYR A 837 8.95 -2.02 6.88
N LEU A 838 7.79 -2.03 7.56
CA LEU A 838 7.47 -1.09 8.62
C LEU A 838 8.51 -1.17 9.75
N GLY A 839 9.09 -0.03 10.12
CA GLY A 839 10.20 0.03 11.09
C GLY A 839 11.58 -0.20 10.46
N GLU A 840 11.68 -0.34 9.14
CA GLU A 840 12.94 -0.40 8.40
C GLU A 840 13.14 0.85 7.51
N ARG A 841 14.41 1.20 7.27
CA ARG A 841 14.86 2.23 6.30
C ARG A 841 16.18 1.75 5.66
N PRO A 842 16.37 1.88 4.32
CA PRO A 842 17.62 1.47 3.66
C PRO A 842 18.87 2.23 4.13
N ASP A 843 18.68 3.49 4.53
CA ASP A 843 19.64 4.28 5.29
C ASP A 843 19.05 4.55 6.68
N PRO A 844 19.40 3.75 7.70
CA PRO A 844 18.88 3.92 9.05
C PRO A 844 19.52 5.09 9.81
N TYR A 845 20.72 5.55 9.41
CA TYR A 845 21.54 6.47 10.21
C TYR A 845 21.68 7.89 9.63
N THR A 846 21.59 8.08 8.31
CA THR A 846 21.88 9.39 7.68
C THR A 846 20.71 9.99 6.87
N TRP A 847 19.52 9.38 6.92
CA TRP A 847 18.28 9.91 6.30
C TRP A 847 17.87 11.29 6.85
N THR A 848 18.22 11.55 8.10
CA THR A 848 18.13 12.84 8.77
C THR A 848 19.47 13.20 9.41
N GLY A 849 19.76 14.49 9.56
CA GLY A 849 20.91 15.01 10.31
C GLY A 849 20.60 15.26 11.79
N ASP A 850 19.64 14.52 12.33
CA ASP A 850 19.01 14.72 13.63
C ASP A 850 19.10 13.41 14.43
N GLY A 851 20.01 13.38 15.41
CA GLY A 851 20.34 12.16 16.16
C GLY A 851 19.19 11.65 17.02
N GLU A 852 18.44 12.54 17.66
CA GLU A 852 17.30 12.18 18.51
C GLU A 852 16.22 11.46 17.70
N MET A 853 15.99 11.90 16.45
CA MET A 853 15.01 11.25 15.56
C MET A 853 15.52 9.97 14.89
N VAL A 854 16.84 9.73 14.85
CA VAL A 854 17.41 8.41 14.50
C VAL A 854 17.22 7.43 15.66
N GLU A 855 17.47 7.86 16.90
CA GLU A 855 17.27 7.04 18.10
C GLU A 855 15.79 6.69 18.31
N ALA A 856 14.88 7.67 18.22
CA ALA A 856 13.44 7.43 18.30
C ALA A 856 12.90 6.52 17.17
N PHE A 857 13.51 6.54 15.98
CA PHE A 857 13.17 5.58 14.92
C PHE A 857 13.63 4.14 15.26
N HIS A 858 14.76 3.98 15.95
CA HIS A 858 15.18 2.67 16.46
C HIS A 858 14.27 2.14 17.58
N GLU A 859 13.73 3.02 18.43
CA GLU A 859 12.70 2.66 19.42
C GLU A 859 11.39 2.24 18.76
N PHE A 860 10.90 2.99 17.75
CA PHE A 860 9.76 2.60 16.93
C PHE A 860 9.96 1.21 16.30
N ALA A 861 11.11 0.98 15.67
CA ALA A 861 11.45 -0.32 15.10
C ALA A 861 11.49 -1.44 16.16
N ALA A 862 11.81 -1.12 17.42
CA ALA A 862 11.75 -2.08 18.53
C ALA A 862 10.31 -2.37 18.99
N GLU A 863 9.40 -1.39 18.97
CA GLU A 863 7.97 -1.64 19.20
C GLU A 863 7.35 -2.51 18.10
N VAL A 864 7.70 -2.26 16.83
CA VAL A 864 7.22 -3.08 15.71
C VAL A 864 7.69 -4.55 15.84
N ARG A 865 8.91 -4.80 16.31
CA ARG A 865 9.39 -6.16 16.66
C ARG A 865 8.74 -6.76 17.92
N ARG A 866 8.36 -5.94 18.90
CA ARG A 866 7.54 -6.38 20.05
C ARG A 866 6.14 -6.80 19.59
N ALA A 867 5.53 -6.07 18.65
CA ALA A 867 4.25 -6.44 18.05
C ALA A 867 4.31 -7.81 17.38
N GLU A 868 5.33 -8.09 16.55
CA GLU A 868 5.54 -9.43 15.96
C GLU A 868 5.59 -10.54 17.03
N THR A 869 6.27 -10.29 18.15
CA THR A 869 6.43 -11.27 19.24
C THR A 869 5.09 -11.57 19.93
N GLU A 870 4.26 -10.56 20.17
CA GLU A 870 2.91 -10.71 20.72
C GLU A 870 1.94 -11.38 19.71
N ILE A 871 2.05 -11.07 18.41
CA ILE A 871 1.26 -11.73 17.35
C ILE A 871 1.61 -13.23 17.28
N ALA A 872 2.89 -13.59 17.34
CA ALA A 872 3.33 -14.98 17.41
C ALA A 872 2.77 -15.68 18.67
N ARG A 873 2.78 -15.00 19.83
CA ARG A 873 2.18 -15.52 21.07
C ARG A 873 0.66 -15.76 20.91
N ARG A 874 -0.07 -14.83 20.29
CA ARG A 874 -1.52 -14.95 20.03
C ARG A 874 -1.86 -16.08 19.05
N ASN A 875 -1.05 -16.28 18.02
CA ASN A 875 -1.22 -17.39 17.07
C ASN A 875 -0.95 -18.77 17.71
N ALA A 876 -0.14 -18.82 18.77
CA ALA A 876 0.16 -20.03 19.54
C ALA A 876 -0.82 -20.31 20.71
N ASP A 877 -1.75 -19.40 20.99
CA ASP A 877 -2.65 -19.45 22.16
C ASP A 877 -3.91 -20.29 21.89
N PRO A 878 -4.10 -21.47 22.53
CA PRO A 878 -5.26 -22.34 22.27
C PRO A 878 -6.61 -21.76 22.70
N ALA A 879 -6.63 -20.65 23.46
CA ALA A 879 -7.86 -19.93 23.76
C ALA A 879 -8.33 -19.08 22.55
N ARG A 880 -7.41 -18.66 21.68
CA ARG A 880 -7.66 -17.79 20.52
C ARG A 880 -8.09 -18.59 19.29
N ARG A 881 -9.33 -19.09 19.34
CA ARG A 881 -9.90 -20.04 18.36
C ARG A 881 -10.05 -19.50 16.94
N ASN A 882 -10.04 -18.18 16.73
CA ASN A 882 -10.05 -17.62 15.37
C ASN A 882 -8.65 -17.64 14.72
N ARG A 883 -7.62 -18.10 15.45
CA ARG A 883 -6.20 -18.12 15.08
C ARG A 883 -5.51 -19.47 15.30
N CYS A 884 -5.93 -20.20 16.33
CA CYS A 884 -5.29 -21.43 16.81
C CYS A 884 -6.30 -22.59 16.85
N GLY A 885 -5.94 -23.74 16.26
CA GLY A 885 -6.79 -24.92 16.23
C GLY A 885 -6.42 -25.92 15.11
N ALA A 886 -7.06 -27.09 15.13
CA ALA A 886 -6.91 -28.07 14.05
C ALA A 886 -7.52 -27.51 12.74
N GLY A 887 -6.75 -27.54 11.65
CA GLY A 887 -7.14 -26.95 10.36
C GLY A 887 -7.10 -25.41 10.30
N VAL A 888 -6.97 -24.70 11.44
CA VAL A 888 -6.99 -23.23 11.48
C VAL A 888 -5.62 -22.66 11.07
N LEU A 889 -5.63 -21.61 10.24
CA LEU A 889 -4.44 -20.84 9.91
C LEU A 889 -4.14 -19.78 11.00
N PRO A 890 -2.87 -19.58 11.39
CA PRO A 890 -2.49 -18.39 12.14
C PRO A 890 -2.80 -17.15 11.29
N TYR A 891 -3.16 -16.05 11.95
CA TYR A 891 -3.30 -14.77 11.26
C TYR A 891 -1.94 -14.07 11.28
N GLU A 892 -1.28 -13.97 10.13
CA GLU A 892 0.05 -13.37 10.00
C GLU A 892 0.11 -12.12 9.09
N LEU A 893 -1.03 -11.68 8.55
CA LEU A 893 -1.12 -10.49 7.67
C LEU A 893 -0.80 -9.15 8.37
N MET A 894 -0.73 -9.15 9.71
CA MET A 894 -0.24 -8.02 10.53
C MET A 894 1.16 -8.27 11.11
N VAL A 895 1.83 -9.37 10.75
CA VAL A 895 3.23 -9.58 11.15
C VAL A 895 4.14 -8.70 10.29
N PRO A 896 4.94 -7.78 10.87
CA PRO A 896 5.69 -6.79 10.11
C PRO A 896 6.77 -7.35 9.18
N SER A 897 7.56 -8.34 9.64
CA SER A 897 8.71 -8.84 8.87
C SER A 897 8.33 -9.96 7.88
N SER A 898 8.97 -9.96 6.70
CA SER A 898 8.77 -10.99 5.68
C SER A 898 10.00 -11.13 4.76
N GLY A 899 9.98 -12.17 3.93
CA GLY A 899 10.93 -12.36 2.83
C GLY A 899 10.27 -12.11 1.48
N PRO A 900 11.05 -12.03 0.39
CA PRO A 900 10.49 -11.95 -0.97
C PRO A 900 9.70 -13.22 -1.33
N GLY A 901 8.67 -13.06 -2.16
CA GLY A 901 7.73 -14.14 -2.51
C GLY A 901 6.32 -13.93 -1.95
N ILE A 902 5.47 -14.94 -2.11
CA ILE A 902 4.12 -14.99 -1.52
C ILE A 902 4.25 -15.67 -0.15
N THR A 903 3.89 -14.96 0.92
CA THR A 903 4.20 -15.39 2.30
C THR A 903 3.04 -15.24 3.29
N CYS A 904 1.94 -14.58 2.93
CA CYS A 904 0.79 -14.29 3.81
C CYS A 904 1.15 -13.44 5.06
N ARG A 905 2.30 -12.75 5.04
CA ARG A 905 2.83 -11.93 6.12
C ARG A 905 3.78 -10.86 5.60
N GLY A 906 4.00 -9.81 6.36
CA GLY A 906 4.85 -8.68 5.99
C GLY A 906 4.04 -7.41 5.82
N VAL A 907 4.49 -6.35 6.48
CA VAL A 907 3.87 -5.03 6.38
C VAL A 907 4.89 -4.07 5.75
N PRO A 908 4.81 -3.80 4.43
CA PRO A 908 5.64 -2.78 3.79
C PRO A 908 5.39 -1.40 4.40
N ASN A 909 6.34 -0.48 4.22
CA ASN A 909 6.13 0.93 4.58
C ASN A 909 5.00 1.59 3.75
N SER A 910 4.71 1.09 2.54
CA SER A 910 3.97 1.80 1.48
C SER A 910 3.05 0.90 0.63
N VAL A 911 2.16 1.54 -0.13
CA VAL A 911 1.32 0.92 -1.16
C VAL A 911 2.19 0.59 -2.38
N SER A 912 2.94 -0.50 -2.30
CA SER A 912 4.04 -0.78 -3.23
C SER A 912 3.74 -1.78 -4.35
N ILE A 913 2.59 -2.46 -4.32
CA ILE A 913 2.17 -3.54 -5.24
C ILE A 913 0.66 -3.47 -5.49
#